data_AF-H5TJF5-F1
#
_entry.id   AF-H5TJF5-F1
#
_cell.length_a   1.000
_cell.length_b   1.000
_cell.length_c   1.000
_cell.angle_alpha   90.00
_cell.angle_beta   90.00
_cell.angle_gamma   90.00
#
_symmetry.space_group_name_H-M   'P 1'
#
loop_
_entity.id
_entity.type
_entity.pdbx_description
1 polymer ?
#
loop_
_entity_poly.entity_id
_entity_poly.type
_entity_poly.pdbx_seq_one_letter_code
_entity_poly.pdbx_strand_id
1 'polypeptide(L)'
;MTAAAHEARRAGAMVLHARAVAVEQSLPYAVLQVLLLQHVDGPAYARRPDVRPDYVSTIRLALGLDVGRVPSAAETGSAVLSLVTEIASDTPVLIVVDDLHHADEESAVVLESILSARLARVGVLAAASTDIRCATGPSTYIDVGPLDNDAAAVVLRRAHPLMAAQVRRRILLSAGGNPLALRALPAELRHDQLDGSASLPTVLPMSTALRTRLFPDTPVLPSATRRMLLMHVIDPALPVDELVTAFDGASLPELIAPAARAGLVEAHGLASTAGPGAAEFRFRRPLLGAALMSAATDDERSSAYRSLARCARRATTDGFETHLDELESCVITGFDDASAARLERDGEADLWTGNWSRGLFRLRRASELTSDPRERHRRLARATQIAARVDHAAAQRMFVDMQTGQRHFEDSMTDALAASAIIVTDDDGDVDTAYRMLREALERTAPHDPDDPLVVEAVEALRELCWLGGRTSLWEGYRQVVGASSSSLWSAIWNGPATLSTDRRKSLDMLIARLSVEDSPLRIAGIAEMAATFDRIDECRGVLEDLVSIVDSGIRSNLRTPVGASIAAVWAMLLLAQDAFHRGEWDRTTELAQQARYVCDVDRRAYLGWLADYVLGTVAAARGNVDEVEDLAARMCSWALPRRAFVFIRLAEHLRALVAGGQGDVGSVYIHATAVSPVAELDPYVTMSATVAFDVVRSATRTGRDDEARAHVAAMDEMQLWRISSRTAMIHLACRALVSSSDPRRLFEQALAVPGAEQWVFEYARIQCTYGMELRRGQELVAARRHLEAARSTFESLGATSWAARAQAELDATAPTRNVSVDEPALTAYERRIASMVTSGLSNKEVAERLDISHRTVGNHLYRIYAKLGVASRVELRDALAASR
;
A
#
# COMPACT_ATOMS: atom_id res chain seq x y z
N MET A 1 -16.79 10.66 38.23
CA MET A 1 -17.86 10.50 39.23
C MET A 1 -18.01 9.07 39.72
N THR A 2 -18.46 8.11 38.91
CA THR A 2 -18.70 6.71 39.33
C THR A 2 -17.47 6.02 39.95
N ALA A 3 -16.27 6.21 39.38
CA ALA A 3 -15.04 5.63 39.92
C ALA A 3 -14.70 6.17 41.33
N ALA A 4 -14.86 7.47 41.54
CA ALA A 4 -14.66 8.10 42.85
C ALA A 4 -15.68 7.60 43.88
N ALA A 5 -16.95 7.46 43.49
CA ALA A 5 -17.99 6.85 44.32
C ALA A 5 -17.64 5.40 44.70
N HIS A 6 -17.11 4.61 43.76
CA HIS A 6 -16.72 3.21 44.02
C HIS A 6 -15.53 3.11 44.97
N GLU A 7 -14.51 3.94 44.78
CA GLU A 7 -13.31 3.95 45.62
C GLU A 7 -13.63 4.44 47.04
N ALA A 8 -14.49 5.46 47.17
CA ALA A 8 -14.97 5.91 48.47
C ALA A 8 -15.72 4.80 49.24
N ARG A 9 -16.58 4.03 48.55
CA ARG A 9 -17.24 2.86 49.17
C ARG A 9 -16.24 1.79 49.61
N ARG A 10 -15.21 1.50 48.79
CA ARG A 10 -14.14 0.57 49.16
C ARG A 10 -13.34 1.03 50.38
N ALA A 11 -13.11 2.33 50.50
CA ALA A 11 -12.46 2.94 51.66
C ALA A 11 -13.37 3.02 52.90
N GLY A 12 -14.59 2.49 52.84
CA GLY A 12 -15.54 2.46 53.96
C GLY A 12 -16.35 3.76 54.15
N ALA A 13 -16.33 4.67 53.17
CA ALA A 13 -17.18 5.85 53.19
C ALA A 13 -18.59 5.54 52.69
N MET A 14 -19.58 6.20 53.29
CA MET A 14 -20.93 6.23 52.77
C MET A 14 -21.01 7.20 51.59
N VAL A 15 -21.63 6.78 50.49
CA VAL A 15 -21.72 7.60 49.28
C VAL A 15 -23.16 7.93 48.95
N LEU A 16 -23.49 9.22 48.99
CA LEU A 16 -24.75 9.78 48.50
C LEU A 16 -24.50 10.26 47.06
N HIS A 17 -25.21 9.73 46.09
CA HIS A 17 -24.96 10.00 44.68
C HIS A 17 -26.25 10.43 43.97
N ALA A 18 -26.22 11.60 43.35
CA ALA A 18 -27.30 12.10 42.51
C ALA A 18 -26.76 12.63 41.19
N ARG A 19 -27.63 12.67 40.19
CA ARG A 19 -27.40 13.32 38.91
C ARG A 19 -28.52 14.34 38.72
N ALA A 20 -28.15 15.60 38.53
CA ALA A 20 -29.13 16.62 38.23
C ALA A 20 -29.57 16.52 36.76
N VAL A 21 -30.87 16.71 36.51
CA VAL A 21 -31.48 16.55 35.19
C VAL A 21 -32.16 17.85 34.79
N ALA A 22 -31.87 18.35 33.58
CA ALA A 22 -32.35 19.66 33.12
C ALA A 22 -33.88 19.84 33.22
N VAL A 23 -34.65 18.77 33.00
CA VAL A 23 -36.13 18.80 33.07
C VAL A 23 -36.63 18.93 34.51
N GLU A 24 -35.84 18.52 35.49
CA GLU A 24 -36.19 18.53 36.92
C GLU A 24 -35.75 19.83 37.62
N GLN A 25 -35.08 20.74 36.92
CA GLN A 25 -34.55 21.99 37.49
C GLN A 25 -35.64 22.90 38.09
N SER A 26 -36.88 22.77 37.62
CA SER A 26 -38.05 23.50 38.14
C SER A 26 -38.78 22.78 39.27
N LEU A 27 -38.35 21.58 39.65
CA LEU A 27 -38.94 20.80 40.73
C LEU A 27 -38.13 21.01 42.03
N PRO A 28 -38.70 21.66 43.05
CA PRO A 28 -37.99 21.90 44.30
C PRO A 28 -37.51 20.60 44.95
N TYR A 29 -36.26 20.61 45.40
CA TYR A 29 -35.61 19.51 46.12
C TYR A 29 -35.40 18.20 45.33
N ALA A 30 -35.47 18.23 44.00
CA ALA A 30 -35.30 17.03 43.16
C ALA A 30 -33.96 16.32 43.39
N VAL A 31 -32.84 17.07 43.40
CA VAL A 31 -31.51 16.49 43.67
C VAL A 31 -31.42 15.97 45.10
N LEU A 32 -31.96 16.72 46.06
CA LEU A 32 -31.94 16.36 47.47
C LEU A 32 -32.76 15.09 47.76
N GLN A 33 -33.88 14.90 47.06
CA GLN A 33 -34.70 13.71 47.15
C GLN A 33 -33.88 12.47 46.75
N VAL A 34 -33.17 12.50 45.62
CA VAL A 34 -32.31 11.38 45.18
C VAL A 34 -31.20 11.09 46.20
N LEU A 35 -30.61 12.13 46.79
CA LEU A 35 -29.54 11.97 47.78
C LEU A 35 -30.02 11.35 49.09
N LEU A 36 -31.20 11.74 49.59
CA LEU A 36 -31.58 11.49 50.99
C LEU A 36 -32.73 10.51 51.18
N LEU A 37 -33.51 10.16 50.14
CA LEU A 37 -34.73 9.36 50.29
C LEU A 37 -34.50 8.05 51.08
N GLN A 38 -33.39 7.33 50.82
CA GLN A 38 -33.09 6.08 51.52
C GLN A 38 -32.80 6.26 53.02
N HIS A 39 -32.39 7.46 53.43
CA HIS A 39 -32.00 7.83 54.80
C HIS A 39 -33.13 8.46 55.60
N VAL A 40 -34.24 8.83 54.95
CA VAL A 40 -35.41 9.44 55.61
C VAL A 40 -36.71 8.65 55.46
N ASP A 41 -36.78 7.73 54.49
CA ASP A 41 -37.97 6.90 54.22
C ASP A 41 -37.64 5.48 53.71
N GLY A 42 -36.37 5.07 53.81
CA GLY A 42 -35.88 3.80 53.27
C GLY A 42 -35.37 2.81 54.33
N PRO A 43 -34.91 1.61 53.91
CA PRO A 43 -34.40 0.59 54.82
C PRO A 43 -33.10 0.98 55.54
N ALA A 44 -32.42 2.07 55.14
CA ALA A 44 -31.29 2.60 55.89
C ALA A 44 -31.75 3.40 57.12
N TYR A 45 -32.87 4.13 57.01
CA TYR A 45 -33.53 4.79 58.14
C TYR A 45 -34.01 3.77 59.19
N ALA A 46 -34.67 2.69 58.75
CA ALA A 46 -35.15 1.61 59.63
C ALA A 46 -34.04 0.89 60.41
N ARG A 47 -32.77 1.00 59.97
CA ARG A 47 -31.60 0.38 60.59
C ARG A 47 -30.82 1.32 61.52
N ARG A 48 -31.23 2.59 61.66
CA ARG A 48 -30.60 3.60 62.52
C ARG A 48 -31.65 4.31 63.40
N PRO A 49 -32.11 3.68 64.49
CA PRO A 49 -33.11 4.28 65.38
C PRO A 49 -32.59 5.47 66.20
N ASP A 50 -31.28 5.72 66.18
CA ASP A 50 -30.63 6.75 67.00
C ASP A 50 -30.66 8.17 66.36
N VAL A 51 -31.03 8.26 65.07
CA VAL A 51 -31.16 9.54 64.36
C VAL A 51 -32.30 10.35 64.95
N ARG A 52 -32.05 11.62 65.28
CA ARG A 52 -33.09 12.48 65.88
C ARG A 52 -34.33 12.59 64.95
N PRO A 53 -35.53 12.18 65.40
CA PRO A 53 -36.75 12.18 64.57
C PRO A 53 -37.14 13.55 64.03
N ASP A 54 -36.75 14.62 64.73
CA ASP A 54 -37.10 16.01 64.38
C ASP A 54 -36.45 16.49 63.07
N TYR A 55 -35.21 16.04 62.79
CA TYR A 55 -34.53 16.40 61.53
C TYR A 55 -35.12 15.62 60.35
N VAL A 56 -35.38 14.33 60.57
CA VAL A 56 -35.95 13.45 59.54
C VAL A 56 -37.36 13.89 59.17
N SER A 57 -38.21 14.23 60.14
CA SER A 57 -39.55 14.77 59.86
C SER A 57 -39.51 16.09 59.10
N THR A 58 -38.58 16.99 59.42
CA THR A 58 -38.38 18.24 58.67
C THR A 58 -37.98 17.96 57.21
N ILE A 59 -37.04 17.02 56.97
CA ILE A 59 -36.64 16.65 55.61
C ILE A 59 -37.79 15.95 54.86
N ARG A 60 -38.55 15.07 55.52
CA ARG A 60 -39.70 14.39 54.91
C ARG A 60 -40.81 15.38 54.51
N LEU A 61 -41.06 16.41 55.31
CA LEU A 61 -41.97 17.50 54.96
C LEU A 61 -41.46 18.33 53.76
N ALA A 62 -40.15 18.61 53.70
CA ALA A 62 -39.55 19.33 52.57
C ALA A 62 -39.59 18.52 51.26
N LEU A 63 -39.38 17.21 51.33
CA LEU A 63 -39.43 16.29 50.19
C LEU A 63 -40.86 15.87 49.80
N GLY A 64 -41.90 16.37 50.49
CA GLY A 64 -43.30 16.04 50.22
C GLY A 64 -43.71 14.61 50.59
N LEU A 65 -42.96 13.94 51.48
CA LEU A 65 -43.24 12.58 51.96
C LEU A 65 -44.27 12.56 53.11
N ASP A 66 -44.35 13.66 53.86
CA ASP A 66 -45.33 13.85 54.94
C ASP A 66 -46.21 15.08 54.65
N VAL A 67 -47.44 15.08 55.19
CA VAL A 67 -48.40 16.19 55.02
C VAL A 67 -48.20 17.22 56.13
N GLY A 68 -47.89 18.47 55.80
CA GLY A 68 -47.73 19.55 56.77
C GLY A 68 -47.21 20.86 56.17
N ARG A 69 -46.76 21.78 57.03
CA ARG A 69 -46.11 23.03 56.60
C ARG A 69 -44.77 22.70 55.94
N VAL A 70 -44.59 23.10 54.68
CA VAL A 70 -43.31 22.98 53.97
C VAL A 70 -42.27 23.85 54.67
N PRO A 71 -41.14 23.29 55.15
CA PRO A 71 -40.07 24.07 55.76
C PRO A 71 -39.40 25.01 54.76
N SER A 72 -38.89 26.13 55.24
CA SER A 72 -38.05 27.02 54.44
C SER A 72 -36.73 26.35 54.05
N ALA A 73 -36.09 26.80 52.97
CA ALA A 73 -34.79 26.25 52.53
C ALA A 73 -33.72 26.28 53.63
N ALA A 74 -33.74 27.28 54.52
CA ALA A 74 -32.85 27.37 55.67
C ALA A 74 -33.16 26.31 56.76
N GLU A 75 -34.45 26.09 57.07
CA GLU A 75 -34.88 25.03 57.99
C GLU A 75 -34.51 23.64 57.44
N THR A 76 -34.75 23.41 56.15
CA THR A 76 -34.35 22.18 55.44
C THR A 76 -32.84 22.01 55.44
N GLY A 77 -32.08 23.06 55.11
CA GLY A 77 -30.62 23.04 55.11
C GLY A 77 -30.02 22.70 56.47
N SER A 78 -30.57 23.26 57.56
CA SER A 78 -30.15 22.95 58.93
C SER A 78 -30.45 21.50 59.32
N ALA A 79 -31.63 20.98 58.95
CA ALA A 79 -32.00 19.60 59.20
C ALA A 79 -31.11 18.61 58.43
N VAL A 80 -30.84 18.88 57.15
CA VAL A 80 -29.94 18.08 56.32
C VAL A 80 -28.51 18.12 56.85
N LEU A 81 -28.01 19.30 57.25
CA LEU A 81 -26.68 19.43 57.82
C LEU A 81 -26.54 18.60 59.11
N SER A 82 -27.57 18.64 59.97
CA SER A 82 -27.59 17.86 61.22
C SER A 82 -27.61 16.35 60.94
N LEU A 83 -28.45 15.90 60.00
CA LEU A 83 -28.50 14.50 59.57
C LEU A 83 -27.16 14.02 59.00
N VAL A 84 -26.55 14.80 58.11
CA VAL A 84 -25.25 14.44 57.50
C VAL A 84 -24.14 14.44 58.55
N THR A 85 -24.16 15.36 59.51
CA THR A 85 -23.18 15.40 60.63
C THR A 85 -23.28 14.15 61.49
N GLU A 86 -24.51 13.73 61.80
CA GLU A 86 -24.77 12.52 62.58
C GLU A 86 -24.34 11.26 61.81
N ILE A 87 -24.64 11.16 60.51
CA ILE A 87 -24.15 10.02 59.73
C ILE A 87 -22.62 10.01 59.63
N ALA A 88 -22.02 11.20 59.54
CA ALA A 88 -20.57 11.39 59.49
C ALA A 88 -19.86 11.06 60.81
N SER A 89 -20.56 10.95 61.95
CA SER A 89 -19.95 10.54 63.23
C SER A 89 -19.56 9.06 63.23
N ASP A 90 -20.26 8.23 62.45
CA ASP A 90 -19.97 6.80 62.35
C ASP A 90 -19.02 6.52 61.18
N THR A 91 -19.35 7.03 60.00
CA THR A 91 -18.68 6.72 58.73
C THR A 91 -18.45 7.98 57.92
N PRO A 92 -17.27 8.19 57.28
CA PRO A 92 -17.08 9.34 56.40
C PRO A 92 -18.14 9.37 55.29
N VAL A 93 -18.60 10.55 54.90
CA VAL A 93 -19.63 10.73 53.88
C VAL A 93 -19.06 11.43 52.65
N LEU A 94 -19.31 10.88 51.47
CA LEU A 94 -19.02 11.54 50.19
C LEU A 94 -20.34 11.81 49.46
N ILE A 95 -20.62 13.08 49.19
CA ILE A 95 -21.73 13.52 48.36
C ILE A 95 -21.20 13.71 46.93
N VAL A 96 -21.78 13.00 45.98
CA VAL A 96 -21.41 13.04 44.56
C VAL A 96 -22.59 13.58 43.77
N VAL A 97 -22.39 14.71 43.07
CA VAL A 97 -23.43 15.33 42.23
C VAL A 97 -22.94 15.45 40.79
N ASP A 98 -23.52 14.67 39.89
CA ASP A 98 -23.24 14.78 38.46
C ASP A 98 -24.13 15.87 37.82
N ASP A 99 -23.61 16.58 36.82
CA ASP A 99 -24.31 17.63 36.09
C ASP A 99 -24.91 18.77 36.96
N LEU A 100 -24.21 19.23 38.01
CA LEU A 100 -24.68 20.20 39.03
C LEU A 100 -25.31 21.49 38.45
N HIS A 101 -24.94 21.89 37.24
CA HIS A 101 -25.52 23.03 36.51
C HIS A 101 -27.03 22.89 36.21
N HIS A 102 -27.56 21.68 36.32
CA HIS A 102 -28.98 21.38 36.17
C HIS A 102 -29.71 21.19 37.51
N ALA A 103 -29.05 21.43 38.65
CA ALA A 103 -29.67 21.28 39.95
C ALA A 103 -30.77 22.32 40.17
N ASP A 104 -31.82 21.93 40.89
CA ASP A 104 -32.87 22.84 41.36
C ASP A 104 -32.31 23.85 42.38
N GLU A 105 -32.92 25.04 42.42
CA GLU A 105 -32.43 26.18 43.21
C GLU A 105 -32.42 25.84 44.72
N GLU A 106 -33.46 25.18 45.21
CA GLU A 106 -33.60 24.82 46.62
C GLU A 106 -32.57 23.76 47.07
N SER A 107 -32.29 22.74 46.25
CA SER A 107 -31.22 21.77 46.53
C SER A 107 -29.84 22.42 46.49
N ALA A 108 -29.61 23.38 45.59
CA ALA A 108 -28.33 24.09 45.52
C ALA A 108 -28.05 24.88 46.81
N VAL A 109 -29.07 25.55 47.38
CA VAL A 109 -28.98 26.26 48.67
C VAL A 109 -28.63 25.31 49.83
N VAL A 110 -29.21 24.11 49.83
CA VAL A 110 -28.92 23.09 50.86
C VAL A 110 -27.49 22.56 50.72
N LEU A 111 -27.04 22.27 49.50
CA LEU A 111 -25.65 21.85 49.24
C LEU A 111 -24.65 22.94 49.65
N GLU A 112 -24.95 24.21 49.39
CA GLU A 112 -24.14 25.34 49.84
C GLU A 112 -24.05 25.43 51.37
N SER A 113 -25.14 25.11 52.08
CA SER A 113 -25.15 25.06 53.54
C SER A 113 -24.21 23.98 54.09
N ILE A 114 -24.15 22.81 53.45
CA ILE A 114 -23.22 21.73 53.80
C ILE A 114 -21.76 22.15 53.57
N LEU A 115 -21.48 22.76 52.41
CA LEU A 115 -20.15 23.27 52.06
C LEU A 115 -19.68 24.35 53.05
N SER A 116 -20.58 25.26 53.42
CA SER A 116 -20.31 26.36 54.36
C SER A 116 -20.01 25.87 55.77
N ALA A 117 -20.59 24.75 56.19
CA ALA A 117 -20.41 24.18 57.53
C ALA A 117 -19.05 23.49 57.76
N ARG A 118 -18.31 23.14 56.69
CA ARG A 118 -16.94 22.57 56.74
C ARG A 118 -16.79 21.36 57.67
N LEU A 119 -17.67 20.38 57.52
CA LEU A 119 -17.65 19.16 58.33
C LEU A 119 -16.40 18.30 58.03
N ALA A 120 -15.65 17.91 59.06
CA ALA A 120 -14.35 17.24 58.91
C ALA A 120 -14.40 15.85 58.23
N ARG A 121 -15.55 15.16 58.28
CA ARG A 121 -15.74 13.80 57.73
C ARG A 121 -16.70 13.77 56.54
N VAL A 122 -16.93 14.92 55.90
CA VAL A 122 -17.82 15.05 54.73
C VAL A 122 -17.07 15.66 53.56
N GLY A 123 -17.11 15.00 52.41
CA GLY A 123 -16.61 15.52 51.14
C GLY A 123 -17.76 15.72 50.15
N VAL A 124 -17.64 16.74 49.29
CA VAL A 124 -18.54 16.96 48.16
C VAL A 124 -17.71 16.94 46.87
N LEU A 125 -18.11 16.11 45.92
CA LEU A 125 -17.54 16.04 44.58
C LEU A 125 -18.66 16.34 43.58
N ALA A 126 -18.45 17.33 42.71
CA ALA A 126 -19.44 17.70 41.71
C ALA A 126 -18.83 17.81 40.31
N ALA A 127 -19.63 17.53 39.29
CA ALA A 127 -19.32 17.80 37.89
C ALA A 127 -20.27 18.89 37.37
N ALA A 128 -19.73 19.92 36.73
CA ALA A 128 -20.51 21.07 36.24
C ALA A 128 -19.88 21.64 34.95
N SER A 129 -20.63 22.49 34.26
CA SER A 129 -20.07 23.34 33.20
C SER A 129 -19.02 24.30 33.78
N THR A 130 -18.02 24.69 32.98
CA THR A 130 -16.90 25.56 33.36
C THR A 130 -17.33 26.94 33.86
N ASP A 131 -18.53 27.35 33.51
CA ASP A 131 -19.09 28.66 33.84
C ASP A 131 -19.65 28.71 35.27
N ILE A 132 -19.75 27.55 35.94
CA ILE A 132 -20.21 27.46 37.32
C ILE A 132 -19.03 27.34 38.27
N ARG A 133 -18.83 28.39 39.08
CA ARG A 133 -17.88 28.38 40.19
C ARG A 133 -18.66 28.52 41.50
N CYS A 134 -18.57 27.53 42.38
CA CYS A 134 -19.13 27.63 43.74
C CYS A 134 -18.48 28.81 44.48
N ALA A 135 -19.26 29.77 44.96
CA ALA A 135 -18.72 31.02 45.52
C ALA A 135 -18.14 30.88 46.95
N THR A 136 -18.36 29.74 47.62
CA THR A 136 -18.20 29.59 49.07
C THR A 136 -17.22 28.46 49.46
N GLY A 137 -16.12 28.83 50.13
CA GLY A 137 -15.16 27.91 50.78
C GLY A 137 -13.91 27.52 49.95
N PRO A 138 -12.92 26.84 50.56
CA PRO A 138 -11.73 26.35 49.86
C PRO A 138 -12.11 25.17 48.95
N SER A 139 -12.50 25.48 47.72
CA SER A 139 -12.83 24.50 46.68
C SER A 139 -11.65 24.27 45.74
N THR A 140 -11.41 23.01 45.38
CA THR A 140 -10.46 22.66 44.32
C THR A 140 -11.21 22.47 43.02
N TYR A 141 -10.91 23.31 42.03
CA TYR A 141 -11.45 23.17 40.68
C TYR A 141 -10.46 22.39 39.82
N ILE A 142 -10.98 21.39 39.10
CA ILE A 142 -10.21 20.61 38.14
C ILE A 142 -10.89 20.83 36.78
N ASP A 143 -10.28 21.69 35.97
CA ASP A 143 -10.76 21.93 34.60
C ASP A 143 -10.41 20.71 33.74
N VAL A 144 -11.45 19.98 33.31
CA VAL A 144 -11.28 18.81 32.44
C VAL A 144 -11.26 19.27 30.98
N GLY A 145 -10.06 19.56 30.48
CA GLY A 145 -9.82 19.91 29.08
C GLY A 145 -9.91 18.71 28.12
N PRO A 146 -9.77 18.95 26.80
CA PRO A 146 -9.59 17.87 25.84
C PRO A 146 -8.33 17.05 26.18
N LEU A 147 -8.35 15.76 25.85
CA LEU A 147 -7.18 14.92 25.98
C LEU A 147 -6.06 15.43 25.09
N ASP A 148 -4.83 15.40 25.59
CA ASP A 148 -3.66 15.56 24.74
C ASP A 148 -3.56 14.44 23.68
N ASN A 149 -2.71 14.64 22.68
CA ASN A 149 -2.60 13.73 21.54
C ASN A 149 -2.20 12.30 21.95
N ASP A 150 -1.36 12.15 22.97
CA ASP A 150 -0.86 10.85 23.41
C ASP A 150 -1.96 10.08 24.17
N ALA A 151 -2.64 10.74 25.10
CA ALA A 151 -3.79 10.21 25.82
C ALA A 151 -4.96 9.89 24.87
N ALA A 152 -5.23 10.76 23.90
CA ALA A 152 -6.24 10.53 22.86
C ALA A 152 -5.92 9.29 22.00
N ALA A 153 -4.65 9.14 21.59
CA ALA A 153 -4.19 7.98 20.83
C ALA A 153 -4.31 6.68 21.65
N VAL A 154 -4.03 6.73 22.96
CA VAL A 154 -4.21 5.57 23.86
C VAL A 154 -5.68 5.19 24.00
N VAL A 155 -6.58 6.16 24.22
CA VAL A 155 -8.03 5.91 24.32
C VAL A 155 -8.56 5.29 23.03
N LEU A 156 -8.20 5.85 21.88
CA LEU A 156 -8.63 5.35 20.58
C LEU A 156 -8.09 3.94 20.30
N ARG A 157 -6.83 3.66 20.65
CA ARG A 157 -6.21 2.34 20.47
C ARG A 157 -6.83 1.27 21.36
N ARG A 158 -7.17 1.61 22.61
CA ARG A 158 -7.83 0.67 23.51
C ARG A 158 -9.25 0.37 23.08
N ALA A 159 -9.98 1.37 22.59
CA ALA A 159 -11.35 1.19 22.13
C ALA A 159 -11.41 0.45 20.78
N HIS A 160 -10.46 0.72 19.87
CA HIS A 160 -10.43 0.21 18.50
C HIS A 160 -9.01 -0.24 18.12
N PRO A 161 -8.56 -1.41 18.59
CA PRO A 161 -7.18 -1.87 18.40
C PRO A 161 -6.84 -2.17 16.92
N LEU A 162 -7.79 -2.73 16.18
CA LEU A 162 -7.63 -3.18 14.78
C LEU A 162 -7.74 -2.05 13.73
N MET A 163 -7.91 -0.80 14.17
CA MET A 163 -8.07 0.35 13.27
C MET A 163 -6.75 0.72 12.56
N ALA A 164 -6.80 0.97 11.25
CA ALA A 164 -5.64 1.36 10.46
C ALA A 164 -5.02 2.69 10.90
N ALA A 165 -3.71 2.85 10.70
CA ALA A 165 -2.96 4.02 11.13
C ALA A 165 -3.46 5.34 10.49
N GLN A 166 -3.81 5.31 9.20
CA GLN A 166 -4.34 6.47 8.49
C GLN A 166 -5.72 6.91 8.99
N VAL A 167 -6.61 5.95 9.24
CA VAL A 167 -7.94 6.16 9.81
C VAL A 167 -7.82 6.73 11.22
N ARG A 168 -6.92 6.15 12.02
CA ARG A 168 -6.60 6.60 13.38
C ARG A 168 -6.12 8.05 13.39
N ARG A 169 -5.21 8.42 12.48
CA ARG A 169 -4.73 9.80 12.33
C ARG A 169 -5.87 10.74 11.97
N ARG A 170 -6.75 10.36 11.03
CA ARG A 170 -7.91 11.15 10.63
C ARG A 170 -8.88 11.35 11.79
N ILE A 171 -9.21 10.29 12.54
CA ILE A 171 -10.12 10.36 13.69
C ILE A 171 -9.50 11.18 14.84
N LEU A 172 -8.20 11.06 15.11
CA LEU A 172 -7.53 11.87 16.13
C LEU A 172 -7.60 13.36 15.80
N LEU A 173 -7.29 13.72 14.55
CA LEU A 173 -7.38 15.10 14.07
C LEU A 173 -8.82 15.63 14.15
N SER A 174 -9.80 14.83 13.73
CA SER A 174 -11.21 15.22 13.76
C SER A 174 -11.77 15.29 15.19
N ALA A 175 -11.42 14.37 16.08
CA ALA A 175 -11.95 14.33 17.43
C ALA A 175 -11.38 15.42 18.36
N GLY A 176 -10.19 15.97 18.05
CA GLY A 176 -9.61 17.11 18.78
C GLY A 176 -9.49 16.86 20.29
N GLY A 177 -9.13 15.64 20.68
CA GLY A 177 -9.00 15.25 22.10
C GLY A 177 -10.32 14.98 22.84
N ASN A 178 -11.48 15.02 22.17
CA ASN A 178 -12.77 14.75 22.81
C ASN A 178 -12.96 13.22 23.06
N PRO A 179 -13.04 12.74 24.31
CA PRO A 179 -13.13 11.31 24.61
C PRO A 179 -14.40 10.63 24.07
N LEU A 180 -15.53 11.35 24.04
CA LEU A 180 -16.78 10.83 23.51
C LEU A 180 -16.67 10.61 21.99
N ALA A 181 -16.11 11.59 21.28
CA ALA A 181 -15.89 11.49 19.84
C ALA A 181 -14.90 10.38 19.47
N LEU A 182 -13.80 10.23 20.22
CA LEU A 182 -12.81 9.16 20.01
C LEU A 182 -13.41 7.76 20.15
N ARG A 183 -14.42 7.60 21.01
CA ARG A 183 -15.11 6.31 21.18
C ARG A 183 -16.20 6.08 20.14
N ALA A 184 -16.97 7.13 19.82
CA ALA A 184 -18.20 7.00 19.04
C ALA A 184 -17.97 7.12 17.53
N LEU A 185 -17.12 8.04 17.04
CA LEU A 185 -16.89 8.23 15.61
C LEU A 185 -16.45 6.96 14.88
N PRO A 186 -15.55 6.12 15.43
CA PRO A 186 -15.23 4.85 14.79
C PRO A 186 -16.45 3.94 14.60
N ALA A 187 -17.40 3.94 15.53
CA ALA A 187 -18.59 3.10 15.43
C ALA A 187 -19.58 3.58 14.36
N GLU A 188 -19.43 4.80 13.87
CA GLU A 188 -20.20 5.37 12.76
C GLU A 188 -19.58 5.02 11.38
N LEU A 189 -18.39 4.43 11.37
CA LEU A 189 -17.70 4.01 10.16
C LEU A 189 -17.99 2.54 9.86
N ARG A 190 -18.03 2.21 8.58
CA ARG A 190 -18.10 0.82 8.14
C ARG A 190 -16.77 0.10 8.43
N HIS A 191 -16.80 -1.23 8.46
CA HIS A 191 -15.63 -2.04 8.79
C HIS A 191 -14.44 -1.79 7.84
N ASP A 192 -14.72 -1.72 6.53
CA ASP A 192 -13.75 -1.40 5.46
C ASP A 192 -13.15 0.01 5.61
N GLN A 193 -13.87 0.95 6.20
CA GLN A 193 -13.36 2.29 6.50
C GLN A 193 -12.51 2.33 7.78
N LEU A 194 -12.72 1.40 8.71
CA LEU A 194 -11.98 1.31 9.97
C LEU A 194 -10.61 0.64 9.81
N ASP A 195 -10.55 -0.41 9.00
CA ASP A 195 -9.31 -1.13 8.67
C ASP A 195 -8.49 -0.45 7.55
N GLY A 196 -9.00 0.67 7.02
CA GLY A 196 -8.31 1.49 6.02
C GLY A 196 -8.42 1.00 4.58
N SER A 197 -9.23 -0.03 4.33
CA SER A 197 -9.50 -0.58 2.98
C SER A 197 -10.50 0.24 2.17
N ALA A 198 -11.12 1.26 2.75
CA ALA A 198 -11.93 2.23 2.04
C ALA A 198 -11.52 3.64 2.45
N SER A 199 -11.46 4.55 1.47
CA SER A 199 -11.29 5.97 1.76
C SER A 199 -12.39 6.48 2.69
N LEU A 200 -11.98 7.26 3.69
CA LEU A 200 -12.92 7.96 4.54
C LEU A 200 -13.62 9.05 3.72
N PRO A 201 -14.94 9.25 3.90
CA PRO A 201 -15.62 10.36 3.25
C PRO A 201 -14.98 11.68 3.69
N THR A 202 -15.01 12.67 2.79
CA THR A 202 -14.52 14.03 3.05
C THR A 202 -15.05 14.57 4.37
N VAL A 203 -16.33 14.28 4.64
CA VAL A 203 -17.02 14.57 5.88
C VAL A 203 -17.36 13.28 6.61
N LEU A 204 -16.84 13.11 7.84
CA LEU A 204 -17.09 11.90 8.62
C LEU A 204 -18.60 11.77 8.96
N PRO A 205 -19.17 10.56 8.84
CA PRO A 205 -20.55 10.32 9.23
C PRO A 205 -20.72 10.52 10.73
N MET A 206 -21.89 11.02 11.11
CA MET A 206 -22.23 11.29 12.50
C MET A 206 -23.72 11.04 12.70
N SER A 207 -24.07 10.09 13.56
CA SER A 207 -25.47 9.84 13.93
C SER A 207 -26.10 11.05 14.62
N THR A 208 -27.43 11.14 14.53
CA THR A 208 -28.24 12.13 15.28
C THR A 208 -27.95 12.07 16.78
N ALA A 209 -27.79 10.86 17.34
CA ALA A 209 -27.52 10.67 18.76
C ALA A 209 -26.13 11.21 19.17
N LEU A 210 -25.09 10.95 18.37
CA LEU A 210 -23.75 11.49 18.62
C LEU A 210 -23.72 13.01 18.47
N ARG A 211 -24.38 13.53 17.44
CA ARG A 211 -24.50 14.97 17.19
C ARG A 211 -25.14 15.71 18.35
N THR A 212 -26.30 15.24 18.84
CA THR A 212 -27.00 15.88 19.97
C THR A 212 -26.17 15.88 21.25
N ARG A 213 -25.30 14.88 21.46
CA ARG A 213 -24.40 14.83 22.63
C ARG A 213 -23.18 15.74 22.50
N LEU A 214 -22.62 15.88 21.31
CA LEU A 214 -21.43 16.73 21.08
C LEU A 214 -21.80 18.22 20.91
N PHE A 215 -23.00 18.50 20.39
CA PHE A 215 -23.48 19.83 20.05
C PHE A 215 -24.95 20.02 20.45
N PRO A 216 -25.29 19.94 21.75
CA PRO A 216 -26.67 20.10 22.23
C PRO A 216 -27.26 21.47 21.87
N ASP A 217 -26.43 22.53 21.95
CA ASP A 217 -26.87 23.92 21.77
C ASP A 217 -26.47 24.48 20.40
N THR A 218 -26.79 23.76 19.31
CA THR A 218 -26.50 24.28 17.97
C THR A 218 -27.49 25.41 17.64
N PRO A 219 -27.03 26.67 17.45
CA PRO A 219 -27.92 27.80 17.20
C PRO A 219 -28.59 27.67 15.82
N VAL A 220 -29.81 28.17 15.69
CA VAL A 220 -30.49 28.28 14.39
C VAL A 220 -29.78 29.36 13.58
N LEU A 221 -29.10 28.95 12.51
CA LEU A 221 -28.38 29.86 11.62
C LEU A 221 -29.27 30.31 10.45
N PRO A 222 -29.10 31.55 9.95
CA PRO A 222 -29.72 31.98 8.70
C PRO A 222 -29.34 31.05 7.55
N SER A 223 -30.26 30.83 6.61
CA SER A 223 -30.09 29.89 5.50
C SER A 223 -28.86 30.20 4.62
N ALA A 224 -28.55 31.48 4.42
CA ALA A 224 -27.35 31.91 3.68
C ALA A 224 -26.05 31.54 4.41
N THR A 225 -25.96 31.82 5.72
CA THR A 225 -24.84 31.41 6.57
C THR A 225 -24.68 29.90 6.56
N ARG A 226 -25.77 29.16 6.75
CA ARG A 226 -25.75 27.70 6.77
C ARG A 226 -25.29 27.11 5.45
N ARG A 227 -25.77 27.62 4.32
CA ARG A 227 -25.33 27.21 2.98
C ARG A 227 -23.84 27.49 2.76
N MET A 228 -23.35 28.67 3.14
CA MET A 228 -21.93 29.03 3.04
C MET A 228 -21.05 28.05 3.81
N LEU A 229 -21.44 27.71 5.05
CA LEU A 229 -20.71 26.73 5.86
C LEU A 229 -20.77 25.32 5.26
N LEU A 230 -21.91 24.89 4.71
CA LEU A 230 -22.03 23.58 4.05
C LEU A 230 -21.16 23.49 2.78
N MET A 231 -21.12 24.56 1.97
CA MET A 231 -20.27 24.60 0.78
C MET A 231 -18.79 24.45 1.16
N HIS A 232 -18.32 25.17 2.18
CA HIS A 232 -16.95 25.05 2.68
C HIS A 232 -16.64 23.68 3.31
N VAL A 233 -17.66 22.99 3.86
CA VAL A 233 -17.49 21.63 4.39
C VAL A 233 -17.39 20.59 3.27
N ILE A 234 -18.15 20.77 2.18
CA ILE A 234 -18.14 19.88 1.00
C ILE A 234 -16.82 20.04 0.23
N ASP A 235 -16.41 21.28 -0.03
CA ASP A 235 -15.15 21.60 -0.69
C ASP A 235 -14.34 22.62 0.14
N PRO A 236 -13.45 22.16 1.03
CA PRO A 236 -12.61 23.03 1.83
C PRO A 236 -11.41 23.60 1.08
N ALA A 237 -11.11 23.11 -0.14
CA ALA A 237 -10.00 23.59 -0.95
C ALA A 237 -10.37 24.83 -1.77
N LEU A 238 -11.67 25.01 -2.04
CA LEU A 238 -12.17 26.18 -2.76
C LEU A 238 -11.98 27.46 -1.93
N PRO A 239 -11.31 28.50 -2.49
CA PRO A 239 -11.12 29.77 -1.80
C PRO A 239 -12.45 30.40 -1.36
N VAL A 240 -12.46 30.98 -0.16
CA VAL A 240 -13.69 31.50 0.45
C VAL A 240 -14.28 32.68 -0.34
N ASP A 241 -13.43 33.49 -0.95
CA ASP A 241 -13.79 34.55 -1.89
C ASP A 241 -14.54 34.02 -3.10
N GLU A 242 -14.19 32.84 -3.63
CA GLU A 242 -14.97 32.18 -4.69
C GLU A 242 -16.32 31.69 -4.19
N LEU A 243 -16.38 31.13 -2.98
CA LEU A 243 -17.64 30.69 -2.35
C LEU A 243 -18.64 31.85 -2.18
N VAL A 244 -18.15 33.04 -1.82
CA VAL A 244 -18.96 34.25 -1.66
C VAL A 244 -19.68 34.62 -2.95
N THR A 245 -19.10 34.34 -4.12
CA THR A 245 -19.71 34.66 -5.42
C THR A 245 -21.04 33.93 -5.67
N ALA A 246 -21.34 32.85 -4.94
CA ALA A 246 -22.62 32.16 -5.01
C ALA A 246 -23.78 32.89 -4.31
N PHE A 247 -23.49 33.99 -3.60
CA PHE A 247 -24.43 34.81 -2.83
C PHE A 247 -24.52 36.20 -3.47
N ASP A 248 -25.72 36.60 -3.89
CA ASP A 248 -25.96 37.79 -4.73
C ASP A 248 -25.60 39.12 -4.02
N GLY A 249 -24.32 39.51 -4.09
CA GLY A 249 -23.82 40.79 -3.57
C GLY A 249 -23.55 40.83 -2.06
N ALA A 250 -23.67 39.69 -1.36
CA ALA A 250 -23.36 39.61 0.07
C ALA A 250 -21.85 39.58 0.30
N SER A 251 -21.37 40.30 1.32
CA SER A 251 -19.96 40.26 1.71
C SER A 251 -19.67 39.08 2.65
N LEU A 252 -18.43 38.59 2.66
CA LEU A 252 -18.02 37.52 3.58
C LEU A 252 -18.34 37.84 5.05
N PRO A 253 -18.03 39.04 5.59
CA PRO A 253 -18.38 39.40 6.96
C PRO A 253 -19.87 39.25 7.26
N GLU A 254 -20.76 39.64 6.34
CA GLU A 254 -22.21 39.52 6.53
C GLU A 254 -22.67 38.06 6.58
N LEU A 255 -22.12 37.21 5.70
CA LEU A 255 -22.48 35.80 5.61
C LEU A 255 -22.08 35.02 6.86
N ILE A 256 -20.90 35.30 7.45
CA ILE A 256 -20.39 34.54 8.58
C ILE A 256 -20.65 35.19 9.95
N ALA A 257 -21.03 36.46 10.01
CA ALA A 257 -21.29 37.17 11.27
C ALA A 257 -22.28 36.45 12.22
N PRO A 258 -23.38 35.83 11.75
CA PRO A 258 -24.25 35.05 12.63
C PRO A 258 -23.54 33.85 13.27
N ALA A 259 -22.72 33.12 12.50
CA ALA A 259 -21.94 31.99 13.00
C ALA A 259 -20.79 32.42 13.92
N ALA A 260 -20.15 33.56 13.62
CA ALA A 260 -19.09 34.13 14.46
C ALA A 260 -19.64 34.61 15.82
N ARG A 261 -20.78 35.32 15.83
CA ARG A 261 -21.46 35.74 17.08
C ARG A 261 -21.86 34.56 17.96
N ALA A 262 -22.25 33.45 17.34
CA ALA A 262 -22.58 32.23 18.05
C ALA A 262 -21.35 31.37 18.42
N GLY A 263 -20.13 31.86 18.18
CA GLY A 263 -18.89 31.17 18.55
C GLY A 263 -18.62 29.89 17.77
N LEU A 264 -19.19 29.75 16.57
CA LEU A 264 -19.04 28.54 15.73
C LEU A 264 -17.80 28.60 14.84
N VAL A 265 -17.48 29.78 14.34
CA VAL A 265 -16.35 30.02 13.43
C VAL A 265 -15.48 31.15 13.91
N GLU A 266 -14.22 31.12 13.51
CA GLU A 266 -13.24 32.18 13.72
C GLU A 266 -12.73 32.67 12.35
N ALA A 267 -12.88 33.95 12.09
CA ALA A 267 -12.52 34.56 10.82
C ALA A 267 -11.14 35.24 10.91
N HIS A 268 -10.30 35.01 9.92
CA HIS A 268 -8.93 35.50 9.83
C HIS A 268 -8.77 36.31 8.54
N GLY A 269 -8.05 37.44 8.59
CA GLY A 269 -7.75 38.24 7.39
C GLY A 269 -8.88 39.15 6.89
N LEU A 270 -10.01 39.29 7.60
CA LEU A 270 -11.12 40.17 7.19
C LEU A 270 -10.83 41.69 7.22
N ALA A 271 -9.67 42.10 7.77
CA ALA A 271 -9.42 43.48 8.17
C ALA A 271 -8.38 44.25 7.33
N SER A 272 -7.80 43.67 6.27
CA SER A 272 -6.75 44.37 5.51
C SER A 272 -7.19 44.77 4.11
N THR A 273 -7.32 46.08 3.89
CA THR A 273 -7.25 46.72 2.56
C THR A 273 -5.82 46.78 2.00
N ALA A 274 -4.85 46.06 2.60
CA ALA A 274 -3.46 46.02 2.18
C ALA A 274 -2.91 44.57 2.13
N GLY A 275 -2.74 44.04 0.91
CA GLY A 275 -1.96 42.83 0.61
C GLY A 275 -2.79 41.55 0.34
N PRO A 276 -2.29 40.63 -0.51
CA PRO A 276 -3.03 39.45 -0.98
C PRO A 276 -2.99 38.32 0.07
N GLY A 277 -3.72 38.49 1.17
CA GLY A 277 -4.12 37.38 2.03
C GLY A 277 -5.57 37.04 1.73
N ALA A 278 -5.84 35.85 1.19
CA ALA A 278 -7.21 35.39 0.97
C ALA A 278 -7.95 35.37 2.32
N ALA A 279 -9.19 35.89 2.35
CA ALA A 279 -9.98 35.85 3.56
C ALA A 279 -10.30 34.40 3.92
N GLU A 280 -9.98 33.96 5.14
CA GLU A 280 -10.23 32.58 5.59
C GLU A 280 -11.14 32.58 6.83
N PHE A 281 -11.97 31.55 6.97
CA PHE A 281 -12.61 31.24 8.25
C PHE A 281 -12.40 29.78 8.60
N ARG A 282 -12.35 29.47 9.90
CA ARG A 282 -12.17 28.11 10.41
C ARG A 282 -13.23 27.78 11.45
N PHE A 283 -13.67 26.54 11.50
CA PHE A 283 -14.54 26.07 12.57
C PHE A 283 -13.76 26.01 13.89
N ARG A 284 -14.29 26.62 14.96
CA ARG A 284 -13.65 26.59 16.29
C ARG A 284 -13.55 25.17 16.85
N ARG A 285 -14.49 24.29 16.47
CA ARG A 285 -14.53 22.88 16.85
C ARG A 285 -14.39 22.01 15.60
N PRO A 286 -13.38 21.11 15.51
CA PRO A 286 -13.11 20.34 14.29
C PRO A 286 -14.28 19.49 13.78
N LEU A 287 -15.16 19.00 14.67
CA LEU A 287 -16.32 18.17 14.30
C LEU A 287 -17.57 18.97 13.87
N LEU A 288 -17.52 20.30 13.94
CA LEU A 288 -18.70 21.12 13.68
C LEU A 288 -19.16 21.01 12.22
N GLY A 289 -18.23 20.90 11.27
CA GLY A 289 -18.56 20.66 9.86
C GLY A 289 -19.31 19.35 9.63
N ALA A 290 -18.87 18.27 10.27
CA ALA A 290 -19.53 16.97 10.22
C ALA A 290 -20.94 17.01 10.86
N ALA A 291 -21.08 17.73 11.97
CA ALA A 291 -22.38 17.95 12.61
C ALA A 291 -23.35 18.74 11.72
N LEU A 292 -22.86 19.77 11.01
CA LEU A 292 -23.65 20.56 10.07
C LEU A 292 -24.14 19.73 8.88
N MET A 293 -23.27 18.93 8.26
CA MET A 293 -23.64 18.06 7.13
C MET A 293 -24.63 16.95 7.52
N SER A 294 -24.44 16.36 8.71
CA SER A 294 -25.37 15.37 9.26
C SER A 294 -26.75 15.98 9.54
N ALA A 295 -26.80 17.21 10.07
CA ALA A 295 -28.04 17.92 10.34
C ALA A 295 -28.69 18.56 9.10
N ALA A 296 -28.00 18.61 7.96
CA ALA A 296 -28.52 19.22 6.74
C ALA A 296 -29.65 18.38 6.14
N THR A 297 -30.74 19.04 5.74
CA THR A 297 -31.79 18.38 4.96
C THR A 297 -31.30 18.11 3.53
N ASP A 298 -31.98 17.23 2.80
CA ASP A 298 -31.61 16.94 1.41
C ASP A 298 -31.72 18.18 0.51
N ASP A 299 -32.67 19.07 0.79
CA ASP A 299 -32.79 20.38 0.13
C ASP A 299 -31.60 21.29 0.42
N GLU A 300 -31.12 21.33 1.67
CA GLU A 300 -29.96 22.13 2.07
C GLU A 300 -28.68 21.61 1.41
N ARG A 301 -28.48 20.28 1.38
CA ARG A 301 -27.35 19.64 0.69
C ARG A 301 -27.39 19.93 -0.80
N SER A 302 -28.55 19.69 -1.44
CA SER A 302 -28.75 19.97 -2.86
C SER A 302 -28.54 21.44 -3.20
N SER A 303 -28.94 22.35 -2.31
CA SER A 303 -28.71 23.79 -2.48
C SER A 303 -27.23 24.17 -2.35
N ALA A 304 -26.47 23.51 -1.49
CA ALA A 304 -25.03 23.70 -1.35
C ALA A 304 -24.28 23.18 -2.59
N TYR A 305 -24.55 21.95 -3.02
CA TYR A 305 -23.99 21.38 -4.25
C TYR A 305 -24.29 22.23 -5.49
N ARG A 306 -25.55 22.69 -5.66
CA ARG A 306 -25.92 23.63 -6.75
C ARG A 306 -25.15 24.95 -6.69
N SER A 307 -24.83 25.43 -5.48
CA SER A 307 -24.10 26.68 -5.31
C SER A 307 -22.61 26.51 -5.59
N LEU A 308 -22.00 25.39 -5.18
CA LEU A 308 -20.64 25.01 -5.57
C LEU A 308 -20.51 24.84 -7.08
N ALA A 309 -21.47 24.18 -7.72
CA ALA A 309 -21.52 24.07 -9.18
C ALA A 309 -21.61 25.46 -9.86
N ARG A 310 -22.27 26.45 -9.25
CA ARG A 310 -22.26 27.83 -9.77
C ARG A 310 -20.89 28.51 -9.61
N CYS A 311 -20.18 28.27 -8.52
CA CYS A 311 -18.80 28.74 -8.33
C CYS A 311 -17.85 28.13 -9.36
N ALA A 312 -17.86 26.80 -9.49
CA ALA A 312 -17.00 26.07 -10.43
C ALA A 312 -17.19 26.51 -11.89
N ARG A 313 -18.43 26.81 -12.32
CA ARG A 313 -18.71 27.38 -13.66
C ARG A 313 -18.07 28.74 -13.95
N ARG A 314 -17.82 29.55 -12.92
CA ARG A 314 -17.27 30.91 -13.07
C ARG A 314 -15.74 30.91 -13.02
N ALA A 315 -15.14 29.95 -12.32
CA ALA A 315 -13.70 29.75 -12.26
C ALA A 315 -13.22 29.04 -13.54
N THR A 316 -13.31 29.69 -14.70
CA THR A 316 -12.87 29.13 -15.99
C THR A 316 -11.35 28.95 -16.01
N THR A 317 -10.89 27.80 -15.52
CA THR A 317 -9.55 27.24 -15.68
C THR A 317 -9.75 25.74 -15.95
N ASP A 318 -8.96 25.13 -16.84
CA ASP A 318 -9.16 23.74 -17.36
C ASP A 318 -9.39 22.64 -16.29
N GLY A 319 -9.04 22.88 -15.03
CA GLY A 319 -9.32 21.96 -13.91
C GLY A 319 -10.74 22.02 -13.31
N PHE A 320 -11.51 23.08 -13.56
CA PHE A 320 -12.80 23.33 -12.87
C PHE A 320 -14.04 22.77 -13.58
N GLU A 321 -14.03 22.63 -14.91
CA GLU A 321 -15.12 21.96 -15.65
C GLU A 321 -15.31 20.51 -15.15
N THR A 322 -14.20 19.89 -14.74
CA THR A 322 -14.16 18.55 -14.16
C THR A 322 -14.93 18.42 -12.84
N HIS A 323 -14.73 19.38 -11.93
CA HIS A 323 -15.34 19.35 -10.59
C HIS A 323 -16.84 19.67 -10.67
N LEU A 324 -17.25 20.43 -11.69
CA LEU A 324 -18.63 20.79 -11.94
C LEU A 324 -19.52 19.56 -12.18
N ASP A 325 -19.13 18.64 -13.06
CA ASP A 325 -19.92 17.45 -13.38
C ASP A 325 -20.09 16.51 -12.18
N GLU A 326 -19.05 16.34 -11.38
CA GLU A 326 -19.10 15.55 -10.15
C GLU A 326 -20.11 16.14 -9.16
N LEU A 327 -20.02 17.46 -8.92
CA LEU A 327 -20.94 18.18 -8.03
C LEU A 327 -22.39 18.15 -8.55
N GLU A 328 -22.62 18.27 -9.86
CA GLU A 328 -23.95 18.21 -10.46
C GLU A 328 -24.57 16.82 -10.37
N SER A 329 -23.79 15.75 -10.58
CA SER A 329 -24.27 14.37 -10.41
C SER A 329 -24.69 14.05 -8.98
N CYS A 330 -24.10 14.71 -7.99
CA CYS A 330 -24.42 14.55 -6.57
C CYS A 330 -25.78 15.18 -6.18
N VAL A 331 -26.34 16.05 -7.02
CA VAL A 331 -27.67 16.67 -6.80
C VAL A 331 -28.81 15.70 -7.14
N ILE A 332 -28.56 14.68 -7.96
CA ILE A 332 -29.59 13.75 -8.43
C ILE A 332 -29.87 12.67 -7.36
N THR A 333 -31.06 12.73 -6.76
CA THR A 333 -31.55 11.76 -5.77
C THR A 333 -32.58 10.82 -6.41
N GLY A 334 -32.13 9.92 -7.29
CA GLY A 334 -33.00 8.99 -8.02
C GLY A 334 -32.35 8.44 -9.29
N PHE A 335 -33.10 7.68 -10.08
CA PHE A 335 -32.63 7.21 -11.39
C PHE A 335 -32.73 8.31 -12.46
N ASP A 336 -31.70 8.43 -13.29
CA ASP A 336 -31.61 9.33 -14.44
C ASP A 336 -30.69 8.69 -15.49
N ASP A 337 -31.30 7.95 -16.43
CA ASP A 337 -30.57 7.21 -17.46
C ASP A 337 -29.80 8.12 -18.43
N ALA A 338 -30.27 9.35 -18.65
CA ALA A 338 -29.60 10.30 -19.53
C ALA A 338 -28.29 10.82 -18.89
N SER A 339 -28.33 11.10 -17.59
CA SER A 339 -27.12 11.44 -16.83
C SER A 339 -26.20 10.23 -16.66
N ALA A 340 -26.73 9.03 -16.46
CA ALA A 340 -25.94 7.81 -16.41
C ALA A 340 -25.14 7.57 -17.71
N ALA A 341 -25.78 7.68 -18.87
CA ALA A 341 -25.12 7.50 -20.17
C ALA A 341 -24.07 8.59 -20.47
N ARG A 342 -24.31 9.83 -20.01
CA ARG A 342 -23.31 10.92 -20.12
C ARG A 342 -22.08 10.63 -19.25
N LEU A 343 -22.30 10.31 -17.97
CA LEU A 343 -21.24 9.97 -17.02
C LEU A 343 -20.42 8.77 -17.48
N GLU A 344 -21.04 7.76 -18.10
CA GLU A 344 -20.30 6.64 -18.68
C GLU A 344 -19.36 7.08 -19.81
N ARG A 345 -19.86 7.85 -20.79
CA ARG A 345 -19.03 8.35 -21.90
C ARG A 345 -17.87 9.21 -21.40
N ASP A 346 -18.15 10.12 -20.47
CA ASP A 346 -17.15 11.04 -19.94
C ASP A 346 -16.18 10.29 -19.01
N GLY A 347 -16.66 9.26 -18.31
CA GLY A 347 -15.84 8.34 -17.54
C GLY A 347 -14.85 7.56 -18.42
N GLU A 348 -15.29 6.98 -19.55
CA GLU A 348 -14.39 6.31 -20.50
C GLU A 348 -13.34 7.26 -21.09
N ALA A 349 -13.72 8.51 -21.40
CA ALA A 349 -12.78 9.53 -21.86
C ALA A 349 -11.72 9.89 -20.79
N ASP A 350 -12.10 9.85 -19.51
CA ASP A 350 -11.14 10.04 -18.41
C ASP A 350 -10.15 8.90 -18.30
N LEU A 351 -10.59 7.66 -18.47
CA LEU A 351 -9.70 6.51 -18.48
C LEU A 351 -8.69 6.61 -19.63
N TRP A 352 -9.16 7.06 -20.79
CA TRP A 352 -8.30 7.28 -21.96
C TRP A 352 -7.18 8.29 -21.68
N THR A 353 -7.52 9.40 -21.03
CA THR A 353 -6.57 10.49 -20.66
C THR A 353 -5.78 10.20 -19.39
N GLY A 354 -5.98 9.05 -18.75
CA GLY A 354 -5.25 8.64 -17.54
C GLY A 354 -5.82 9.18 -16.22
N ASN A 355 -6.99 9.80 -16.22
CA ASN A 355 -7.70 10.27 -15.03
C ASN A 355 -8.52 9.15 -14.37
N TRP A 356 -7.84 8.05 -14.01
CA TRP A 356 -8.46 6.80 -13.56
C TRP A 356 -9.40 6.91 -12.36
N SER A 357 -9.03 7.71 -11.34
CA SER A 357 -9.88 7.92 -10.16
C SER A 357 -11.19 8.62 -10.52
N ARG A 358 -11.12 9.58 -11.45
CA ARG A 358 -12.28 10.32 -11.95
C ARG A 358 -13.16 9.44 -12.82
N GLY A 359 -12.56 8.70 -13.75
CA GLY A 359 -13.27 7.73 -14.58
C GLY A 359 -14.00 6.69 -13.73
N LEU A 360 -13.35 6.15 -12.70
CA LEU A 360 -13.98 5.21 -11.76
C LEU A 360 -15.16 5.85 -11.01
N PHE A 361 -15.01 7.08 -10.51
CA PHE A 361 -16.10 7.80 -9.86
C PHE A 361 -17.31 7.95 -10.79
N ARG A 362 -17.10 8.41 -12.03
CA ARG A 362 -18.16 8.62 -13.02
C ARG A 362 -18.83 7.32 -13.42
N LEU A 363 -18.08 6.25 -13.66
CA LEU A 363 -18.62 4.93 -14.00
C LEU A 363 -19.44 4.33 -12.86
N ARG A 364 -18.95 4.45 -11.62
CA ARG A 364 -19.71 4.03 -10.43
C ARG A 364 -21.00 4.83 -10.34
N ARG A 365 -20.93 6.15 -10.46
CA ARG A 365 -22.12 7.02 -10.37
C ARG A 365 -23.12 6.73 -11.49
N ALA A 366 -22.65 6.44 -12.70
CA ALA A 366 -23.50 6.00 -13.81
C ALA A 366 -24.29 4.74 -13.43
N SER A 367 -23.66 3.76 -12.78
CA SER A 367 -24.38 2.57 -12.31
C SER A 367 -25.47 2.90 -11.28
N GLU A 368 -25.20 3.80 -10.33
CA GLU A 368 -26.16 4.20 -9.29
C GLU A 368 -27.39 4.94 -9.85
N LEU A 369 -27.20 5.70 -10.92
CA LEU A 369 -28.27 6.47 -11.59
C LEU A 369 -29.07 5.65 -12.62
N THR A 370 -28.66 4.43 -12.93
CA THR A 370 -29.31 3.63 -13.99
C THR A 370 -30.57 2.91 -13.47
N SER A 371 -31.68 3.13 -14.17
CA SER A 371 -32.98 2.55 -13.83
C SER A 371 -33.09 1.07 -14.23
N ASP A 372 -32.64 0.72 -15.46
CA ASP A 372 -32.67 -0.65 -15.98
C ASP A 372 -31.70 -1.56 -15.21
N PRO A 373 -32.20 -2.63 -14.56
CA PRO A 373 -31.39 -3.64 -13.89
C PRO A 373 -30.20 -4.16 -14.71
N ARG A 374 -30.42 -4.51 -15.98
CA ARG A 374 -29.38 -5.13 -16.83
C ARG A 374 -28.25 -4.16 -17.14
N GLU A 375 -28.61 -2.95 -17.54
CA GLU A 375 -27.65 -1.91 -17.86
C GLU A 375 -26.90 -1.40 -16.60
N ARG A 376 -27.59 -1.34 -15.46
CA ARG A 376 -26.96 -1.05 -14.16
C ARG A 376 -25.88 -2.08 -13.82
N HIS A 377 -26.19 -3.37 -14.00
CA HIS A 377 -25.24 -4.45 -13.79
C HIS A 377 -24.03 -4.34 -14.71
N ARG A 378 -24.24 -4.10 -16.02
CA ARG A 378 -23.15 -3.90 -17.00
C ARG A 378 -22.23 -2.75 -16.60
N ARG A 379 -22.79 -1.60 -16.19
CA ARG A 379 -22.01 -0.44 -15.72
C ARG A 379 -21.28 -0.73 -14.42
N LEU A 380 -21.89 -1.47 -13.49
CA LEU A 380 -21.23 -1.91 -12.26
C LEU A 380 -20.06 -2.87 -12.54
N ALA A 381 -20.24 -3.83 -13.45
CA ALA A 381 -19.18 -4.73 -13.89
C ALA A 381 -18.01 -3.96 -14.51
N ARG A 382 -18.30 -3.01 -15.43
CA ARG A 382 -17.29 -2.12 -16.01
C ARG A 382 -16.57 -1.32 -14.93
N ALA A 383 -17.30 -0.68 -14.02
CA ALA A 383 -16.70 0.08 -12.93
C ALA A 383 -15.86 -0.83 -11.99
N THR A 384 -16.25 -2.08 -11.77
CA THR A 384 -15.51 -3.08 -10.98
C THR A 384 -14.20 -3.48 -11.65
N GLN A 385 -14.21 -3.71 -12.95
CA GLN A 385 -13.01 -4.00 -13.74
C GLN A 385 -11.99 -2.85 -13.64
N ILE A 386 -12.46 -1.61 -13.76
CA ILE A 386 -11.60 -0.42 -13.63
C ILE A 386 -11.13 -0.25 -12.19
N ALA A 387 -12.01 -0.49 -11.21
CA ALA A 387 -11.63 -0.47 -9.79
C ALA A 387 -10.51 -1.47 -9.51
N ALA A 388 -10.52 -2.67 -10.09
CA ALA A 388 -9.45 -3.65 -9.88
C ALA A 388 -8.06 -3.11 -10.31
N ARG A 389 -8.02 -2.16 -11.24
CA ARG A 389 -6.80 -1.48 -11.70
C ARG A 389 -6.45 -0.23 -10.90
N VAL A 390 -7.29 0.29 -10.02
CA VAL A 390 -7.11 1.63 -9.41
C VAL A 390 -7.33 1.64 -7.89
N ASP A 391 -8.31 0.88 -7.41
CA ASP A 391 -8.71 0.72 -6.02
C ASP A 391 -9.21 -0.72 -5.80
N HIS A 392 -8.29 -1.63 -5.46
CA HIS A 392 -8.58 -3.06 -5.30
C HIS A 392 -9.70 -3.34 -4.29
N ALA A 393 -9.77 -2.56 -3.20
CA ALA A 393 -10.78 -2.77 -2.18
C ALA A 393 -12.17 -2.25 -2.62
N ALA A 394 -12.24 -1.17 -3.39
CA ALA A 394 -13.49 -0.80 -4.08
C ALA A 394 -13.92 -1.89 -5.05
N ALA A 395 -12.97 -2.46 -5.78
CA ALA A 395 -13.22 -3.55 -6.71
C ALA A 395 -13.84 -4.77 -6.00
N GLN A 396 -13.28 -5.21 -4.87
CA GLN A 396 -13.83 -6.33 -4.09
C GLN A 396 -15.26 -6.06 -3.61
N ARG A 397 -15.55 -4.85 -3.11
CA ARG A 397 -16.92 -4.48 -2.68
C ARG A 397 -17.91 -4.48 -3.84
N MET A 398 -17.54 -3.85 -4.95
CA MET A 398 -18.38 -3.76 -6.13
C MET A 398 -18.59 -5.14 -6.78
N PHE A 399 -17.59 -6.03 -6.69
CA PHE A 399 -17.72 -7.42 -7.10
C PHE A 399 -18.72 -8.20 -6.24
N VAL A 400 -18.75 -7.98 -4.92
CA VAL A 400 -19.78 -8.55 -4.04
C VAL A 400 -21.17 -7.99 -4.37
N ASP A 401 -21.29 -6.69 -4.62
CA ASP A 401 -22.56 -6.07 -5.04
C ASP A 401 -23.04 -6.65 -6.38
N MET A 402 -22.12 -6.90 -7.32
CA MET A 402 -22.38 -7.57 -8.59
C MET A 402 -22.90 -9.00 -8.38
N GLN A 403 -22.31 -9.77 -7.46
CA GLN A 403 -22.74 -11.15 -7.15
C GLN A 403 -24.07 -11.24 -6.38
N THR A 404 -24.36 -10.27 -5.52
CA THR A 404 -25.56 -10.27 -4.67
C THR A 404 -26.77 -9.64 -5.36
N GLY A 405 -26.54 -8.72 -6.30
CA GLY A 405 -27.58 -7.98 -6.99
C GLY A 405 -28.47 -8.86 -7.86
N GLN A 406 -27.91 -9.55 -8.87
CA GLN A 406 -28.68 -10.19 -9.94
C GLN A 406 -27.96 -11.41 -10.58
N ARG A 407 -28.23 -12.62 -10.08
CA ARG A 407 -27.63 -13.89 -10.59
C ARG A 407 -27.97 -14.25 -12.05
N HIS A 408 -28.93 -13.58 -12.68
CA HIS A 408 -29.36 -13.87 -14.06
C HIS A 408 -28.46 -13.25 -15.15
N PHE A 409 -27.47 -12.44 -14.76
CA PHE A 409 -26.52 -11.80 -15.69
C PHE A 409 -25.11 -12.38 -15.58
N GLU A 410 -24.91 -13.37 -14.70
CA GLU A 410 -23.76 -14.28 -14.71
C GLU A 410 -23.55 -14.73 -16.15
N ASP A 411 -22.32 -14.56 -16.68
CA ASP A 411 -21.87 -14.97 -18.03
C ASP A 411 -21.75 -13.86 -19.10
N SER A 412 -21.92 -12.57 -18.80
CA SER A 412 -21.57 -11.51 -19.76
C SER A 412 -20.04 -11.36 -19.95
N MET A 413 -19.58 -10.83 -21.09
CA MET A 413 -18.14 -10.55 -21.30
C MET A 413 -17.61 -9.46 -20.36
N THR A 414 -18.42 -8.46 -20.02
CA THR A 414 -18.08 -7.44 -19.00
C THR A 414 -17.93 -8.06 -17.60
N ASP A 415 -18.74 -9.07 -17.28
CA ASP A 415 -18.66 -9.78 -15.99
C ASP A 415 -17.40 -10.63 -15.91
N ALA A 416 -17.06 -11.33 -16.99
CA ALA A 416 -15.83 -12.12 -17.06
C ALA A 416 -14.58 -11.24 -16.97
N LEU A 417 -14.60 -10.05 -17.60
CA LEU A 417 -13.55 -9.03 -17.47
C LEU A 417 -13.43 -8.50 -16.04
N ALA A 418 -14.54 -8.18 -15.38
CA ALA A 418 -14.54 -7.74 -14.00
C ALA A 418 -14.01 -8.84 -13.07
N ALA A 419 -14.53 -10.06 -13.19
CA ALA A 419 -14.13 -11.20 -12.38
C ALA A 419 -12.66 -11.57 -12.56
N SER A 420 -12.17 -11.63 -13.80
CA SER A 420 -10.76 -11.92 -14.07
C SER A 420 -9.83 -10.85 -13.50
N ALA A 421 -10.18 -9.56 -13.62
CA ALA A 421 -9.39 -8.48 -13.04
C ALA A 421 -9.32 -8.56 -11.51
N ILE A 422 -10.41 -8.94 -10.85
CA ILE A 422 -10.42 -9.21 -9.39
C ILE A 422 -9.54 -10.41 -9.07
N ILE A 423 -9.75 -11.55 -9.73
CA ILE A 423 -9.01 -12.79 -9.45
C ILE A 423 -7.50 -12.59 -9.64
N VAL A 424 -7.05 -11.85 -10.66
CA VAL A 424 -5.62 -11.59 -10.87
C VAL A 424 -5.02 -10.71 -9.76
N THR A 425 -5.82 -9.83 -9.18
CA THR A 425 -5.36 -8.88 -8.15
C THR A 425 -5.55 -9.40 -6.72
N ASP A 426 -6.38 -10.41 -6.52
CA ASP A 426 -6.66 -11.02 -5.22
C ASP A 426 -5.51 -11.92 -4.74
N ASP A 427 -5.31 -11.94 -3.42
CA ASP A 427 -4.26 -12.75 -2.79
C ASP A 427 -4.58 -14.26 -2.78
N ASP A 428 -5.82 -14.65 -3.06
CA ASP A 428 -6.19 -16.07 -3.17
C ASP A 428 -6.59 -16.46 -4.61
N GLY A 429 -6.37 -15.57 -5.58
CA GLY A 429 -6.84 -15.75 -6.94
C GLY A 429 -6.01 -16.71 -7.80
N ASP A 430 -6.69 -17.54 -8.59
CA ASP A 430 -6.10 -18.54 -9.48
C ASP A 430 -6.17 -18.11 -10.95
N VAL A 431 -4.99 -18.01 -11.62
CA VAL A 431 -4.86 -17.63 -13.04
C VAL A 431 -5.69 -18.53 -13.95
N ASP A 432 -5.78 -19.84 -13.68
CA ASP A 432 -6.55 -20.77 -14.52
C ASP A 432 -8.05 -20.48 -14.46
N THR A 433 -8.54 -20.03 -13.32
CA THR A 433 -9.94 -19.70 -13.13
C THR A 433 -10.31 -18.43 -13.87
N ALA A 434 -9.51 -17.37 -13.74
CA ALA A 434 -9.68 -16.15 -14.52
C ALA A 434 -9.60 -16.42 -16.04
N TYR A 435 -8.63 -17.24 -16.47
CA TYR A 435 -8.45 -17.61 -17.87
C TYR A 435 -9.67 -18.34 -18.42
N ARG A 436 -10.17 -19.36 -17.70
CA ARG A 436 -11.33 -20.15 -18.12
C ARG A 436 -12.57 -19.28 -18.24
N MET A 437 -12.84 -18.40 -17.26
CA MET A 437 -13.99 -17.51 -17.28
C MET A 437 -13.98 -16.58 -18.50
N LEU A 438 -12.84 -15.94 -18.79
CA LEU A 438 -12.71 -15.08 -19.96
C LEU A 438 -12.80 -15.86 -21.28
N ARG A 439 -12.14 -17.02 -21.36
CA ARG A 439 -12.18 -17.86 -22.56
C ARG A 439 -13.59 -18.34 -22.86
N GLU A 440 -14.31 -18.85 -21.87
CA GLU A 440 -15.70 -19.29 -22.02
C GLU A 440 -16.63 -18.14 -22.40
N ALA A 441 -16.41 -16.93 -21.84
CA ALA A 441 -17.16 -15.75 -22.21
C ALA A 441 -16.97 -15.39 -23.70
N LEU A 442 -15.72 -15.36 -24.17
CA LEU A 442 -15.39 -15.14 -25.58
C LEU A 442 -15.97 -16.27 -26.46
N GLU A 443 -15.84 -17.54 -26.09
CA GLU A 443 -16.41 -18.64 -26.89
C GLU A 443 -17.94 -18.53 -27.03
N ARG A 444 -18.64 -18.11 -25.96
CA ARG A 444 -20.10 -17.98 -25.94
C ARG A 444 -20.61 -16.80 -26.76
N THR A 445 -19.85 -15.72 -26.88
CA THR A 445 -20.24 -14.52 -27.64
C THR A 445 -19.83 -14.56 -29.12
N ALA A 446 -19.26 -15.68 -29.59
CA ALA A 446 -18.83 -15.85 -30.97
C ALA A 446 -20.00 -15.99 -31.98
N PRO A 447 -19.83 -15.51 -33.25
CA PRO A 447 -18.71 -14.74 -33.77
C PRO A 447 -18.77 -13.26 -33.35
N HIS A 448 -17.61 -12.62 -33.24
CA HIS A 448 -17.48 -11.24 -32.76
C HIS A 448 -16.87 -10.37 -33.85
N ASP A 449 -17.15 -9.07 -33.77
CA ASP A 449 -16.35 -8.09 -34.49
C ASP A 449 -14.97 -7.98 -33.81
N PRO A 450 -13.85 -8.28 -34.51
CA PRO A 450 -12.52 -8.19 -33.93
C PRO A 450 -12.11 -6.75 -33.54
N ASP A 451 -12.80 -5.74 -34.09
CA ASP A 451 -12.55 -4.34 -33.80
C ASP A 451 -13.49 -3.79 -32.70
N ASP A 452 -14.38 -4.61 -32.13
CA ASP A 452 -15.18 -4.23 -30.95
C ASP A 452 -14.25 -3.97 -29.75
N PRO A 453 -14.28 -2.76 -29.16
CA PRO A 453 -13.42 -2.40 -28.03
C PRO A 453 -13.48 -3.38 -26.85
N LEU A 454 -14.66 -3.97 -26.57
CA LEU A 454 -14.82 -4.92 -25.48
C LEU A 454 -14.14 -6.26 -25.79
N VAL A 455 -14.20 -6.70 -27.05
CA VAL A 455 -13.51 -7.91 -27.52
C VAL A 455 -12.00 -7.70 -27.48
N VAL A 456 -11.52 -6.55 -27.95
CA VAL A 456 -10.10 -6.17 -27.89
C VAL A 456 -9.60 -6.24 -26.45
N GLU A 457 -10.32 -5.64 -25.50
CA GLU A 457 -9.92 -5.64 -24.10
C GLU A 457 -9.99 -7.05 -23.47
N ALA A 458 -11.00 -7.85 -23.80
CA ALA A 458 -11.10 -9.24 -23.34
C ALA A 458 -9.95 -10.11 -23.86
N VAL A 459 -9.55 -9.94 -25.13
CA VAL A 459 -8.40 -10.61 -25.71
C VAL A 459 -7.10 -10.15 -25.05
N GLU A 460 -6.94 -8.86 -24.76
CA GLU A 460 -5.77 -8.34 -24.06
C GLU A 460 -5.65 -8.86 -22.62
N ALA A 461 -6.77 -8.93 -21.88
CA ALA A 461 -6.81 -9.54 -20.54
C ALA A 461 -6.49 -11.04 -20.60
N LEU A 462 -6.99 -11.76 -21.60
CA LEU A 462 -6.68 -13.17 -21.80
C LEU A 462 -5.19 -13.39 -22.12
N ARG A 463 -4.57 -12.48 -22.90
CA ARG A 463 -3.12 -12.48 -23.15
C ARG A 463 -2.32 -12.27 -21.85
N GLU A 464 -2.70 -11.31 -21.01
CA GLU A 464 -2.05 -11.07 -19.71
C GLU A 464 -2.09 -12.32 -18.83
N LEU A 465 -3.23 -13.02 -18.80
CA LEU A 465 -3.37 -14.30 -18.09
C LEU A 465 -2.50 -15.42 -18.67
N CYS A 466 -2.34 -15.49 -19.99
CA CYS A 466 -1.42 -16.45 -20.62
C CYS A 466 0.04 -16.17 -20.24
N TRP A 467 0.42 -14.89 -20.19
CA TRP A 467 1.74 -14.46 -19.75
C TRP A 467 1.97 -14.79 -18.28
N LEU A 468 1.06 -14.39 -17.38
CA LEU A 468 1.12 -14.72 -15.94
C LEU A 468 1.19 -16.23 -15.71
N GLY A 469 0.36 -16.99 -16.42
CA GLY A 469 0.25 -18.44 -16.30
C GLY A 469 1.46 -19.20 -16.85
N GLY A 470 2.27 -18.60 -17.72
CA GLY A 470 3.59 -19.08 -18.15
C GLY A 470 3.61 -20.48 -18.77
N ARG A 471 2.50 -20.96 -19.36
CA ARG A 471 2.34 -22.35 -19.85
C ARG A 471 1.83 -22.40 -21.28
N THR A 472 2.39 -23.32 -22.06
CA THR A 472 2.09 -23.49 -23.50
C THR A 472 0.63 -23.78 -23.80
N SER A 473 -0.03 -24.57 -22.95
CA SER A 473 -1.46 -24.91 -23.10
C SER A 473 -2.39 -23.71 -23.07
N LEU A 474 -2.05 -22.63 -22.33
CA LEU A 474 -2.86 -21.41 -22.28
C LEU A 474 -2.76 -20.63 -23.59
N TRP A 475 -1.57 -20.58 -24.18
CA TRP A 475 -1.31 -19.90 -25.45
C TRP A 475 -1.95 -20.62 -26.65
N GLU A 476 -2.02 -21.95 -26.61
CA GLU A 476 -2.78 -22.72 -27.61
C GLU A 476 -4.27 -22.34 -27.62
N GLY A 477 -4.90 -22.25 -26.44
CA GLY A 477 -6.29 -21.78 -26.34
C GLY A 477 -6.47 -20.32 -26.75
N TYR A 478 -5.53 -19.44 -26.37
CA TYR A 478 -5.54 -18.04 -26.81
C TYR A 478 -5.51 -17.92 -28.34
N ARG A 479 -4.65 -18.67 -29.03
CA ARG A 479 -4.57 -18.68 -30.50
C ARG A 479 -5.85 -19.19 -31.17
N GLN A 480 -6.55 -20.13 -30.55
CA GLN A 480 -7.84 -20.61 -31.05
C GLN A 480 -8.91 -19.52 -30.99
N VAL A 481 -8.96 -18.75 -29.90
CA VAL A 481 -9.91 -17.64 -29.71
C VAL A 481 -9.63 -16.49 -30.66
N VAL A 482 -8.36 -16.10 -30.80
CA VAL A 482 -7.95 -14.93 -31.60
C VAL A 482 -7.91 -15.23 -33.10
N GLY A 483 -7.74 -16.50 -33.47
CA GLY A 483 -7.54 -16.95 -34.85
C GLY A 483 -6.18 -16.50 -35.43
N ALA A 484 -5.76 -17.14 -36.52
CA ALA A 484 -4.48 -16.84 -37.17
C ALA A 484 -4.42 -15.47 -37.89
N SER A 485 -5.56 -14.79 -38.04
CA SER A 485 -5.72 -13.58 -38.88
C SER A 485 -6.00 -12.29 -38.11
N SER A 486 -5.75 -12.25 -36.79
CA SER A 486 -5.99 -11.04 -35.99
C SER A 486 -5.27 -9.82 -36.57
N SER A 487 -6.00 -8.71 -36.70
CA SER A 487 -5.50 -7.40 -37.14
C SER A 487 -4.57 -6.75 -36.10
N SER A 488 -4.66 -7.16 -34.83
CA SER A 488 -3.93 -6.58 -33.72
C SER A 488 -2.42 -6.80 -33.83
N LEU A 489 -1.66 -5.69 -33.75
CA LEU A 489 -0.21 -5.72 -33.70
C LEU A 489 0.31 -6.46 -32.46
N TRP A 490 -0.37 -6.32 -31.33
CA TRP A 490 -0.05 -7.05 -30.11
C TRP A 490 -0.12 -8.56 -30.32
N SER A 491 -1.27 -9.05 -30.83
CA SER A 491 -1.43 -10.47 -31.14
C SER A 491 -0.34 -10.98 -32.09
N ALA A 492 0.03 -10.17 -33.09
CA ALA A 492 1.10 -10.52 -34.02
C ALA A 492 2.47 -10.67 -33.35
N ILE A 493 2.83 -9.72 -32.47
CA ILE A 493 4.10 -9.73 -31.74
C ILE A 493 4.19 -10.97 -30.84
N TRP A 494 3.16 -11.26 -30.05
CA TRP A 494 3.18 -12.40 -29.11
C TRP A 494 3.11 -13.77 -29.80
N ASN A 495 2.60 -13.84 -31.03
CA ASN A 495 2.67 -15.06 -31.84
C ASN A 495 4.08 -15.36 -32.38
N GLY A 496 4.92 -14.33 -32.53
CA GLY A 496 6.24 -14.49 -33.14
C GLY A 496 6.91 -13.15 -33.45
N PRO A 497 7.67 -12.56 -32.50
CA PRO A 497 8.30 -11.26 -32.74
C PRO A 497 9.35 -11.34 -33.87
N ALA A 498 10.06 -12.48 -33.97
CA ALA A 498 11.02 -12.72 -35.03
C ALA A 498 10.39 -12.83 -36.43
N THR A 499 9.18 -13.37 -36.52
CA THR A 499 8.45 -13.63 -37.78
C THR A 499 7.51 -12.49 -38.18
N LEU A 500 7.50 -11.38 -37.43
CA LEU A 500 6.67 -10.22 -37.72
C LEU A 500 6.91 -9.67 -39.14
N SER A 501 5.84 -9.49 -39.90
CA SER A 501 5.90 -9.03 -41.29
C SER A 501 6.47 -7.61 -41.41
N THR A 502 7.04 -7.29 -42.58
CA THR A 502 7.60 -5.95 -42.86
C THR A 502 6.58 -4.84 -42.64
N ASP A 503 5.32 -5.04 -43.03
CA ASP A 503 4.27 -4.03 -42.86
C ASP A 503 3.92 -3.82 -41.38
N ARG A 504 3.85 -4.90 -40.59
CA ARG A 504 3.61 -4.79 -39.14
C ARG A 504 4.78 -4.14 -38.40
N ARG A 505 6.03 -4.39 -38.83
CA ARG A 505 7.22 -3.68 -38.31
C ARG A 505 7.15 -2.18 -38.61
N LYS A 506 6.80 -1.80 -39.84
CA LYS A 506 6.56 -0.38 -40.18
C LYS A 506 5.44 0.24 -39.37
N SER A 507 4.37 -0.51 -39.08
CA SER A 507 3.30 -0.04 -38.18
C SER A 507 3.81 0.23 -36.78
N LEU A 508 4.66 -0.64 -36.22
CA LEU A 508 5.32 -0.39 -34.94
C LEU A 508 6.22 0.85 -34.98
N ASP A 509 7.01 1.02 -36.05
CA ASP A 509 7.87 2.20 -36.22
C ASP A 509 7.04 3.50 -36.21
N MET A 510 5.90 3.51 -36.90
CA MET A 510 4.99 4.66 -36.91
C MET A 510 4.36 4.93 -35.54
N LEU A 511 4.07 3.90 -34.77
CA LEU A 511 3.54 4.06 -33.40
C LEU A 511 4.59 4.66 -32.47
N ILE A 512 5.82 4.13 -32.50
CA ILE A 512 6.93 4.65 -31.69
C ILE A 512 7.23 6.11 -32.06
N ALA A 513 7.31 6.43 -33.35
CA ALA A 513 7.60 7.79 -33.82
C ALA A 513 6.53 8.83 -33.43
N ARG A 514 5.30 8.39 -33.12
CA ARG A 514 4.18 9.26 -32.73
C ARG A 514 3.91 9.27 -31.22
N LEU A 515 4.75 8.63 -30.40
CA LEU A 515 4.55 8.56 -28.96
C LEU A 515 4.52 9.94 -28.27
N SER A 516 5.28 10.92 -28.77
CA SER A 516 5.36 12.26 -28.18
C SER A 516 4.08 13.08 -28.32
N VAL A 517 3.14 12.63 -29.15
CA VAL A 517 1.82 13.26 -29.35
C VAL A 517 0.67 12.35 -28.93
N GLU A 518 0.96 11.22 -28.27
CA GLU A 518 -0.04 10.33 -27.71
C GLU A 518 -0.38 10.79 -26.28
N ASP A 519 -1.64 11.10 -26.04
CA ASP A 519 -2.08 11.63 -24.74
C ASP A 519 -2.44 10.53 -23.74
N SER A 520 -2.61 9.28 -24.20
CA SER A 520 -3.04 8.18 -23.35
C SER A 520 -1.86 7.47 -22.66
N PRO A 521 -1.75 7.52 -21.31
CA PRO A 521 -0.64 6.88 -20.61
C PRO A 521 -0.58 5.36 -20.80
N LEU A 522 -1.73 4.69 -20.89
CA LEU A 522 -1.77 3.24 -21.14
C LEU A 522 -1.32 2.90 -22.55
N ARG A 523 -1.67 3.72 -23.56
CA ARG A 523 -1.18 3.48 -24.92
C ARG A 523 0.31 3.74 -25.02
N ILE A 524 0.82 4.77 -24.35
CA ILE A 524 2.26 5.01 -24.24
C ILE A 524 2.92 3.77 -23.65
N ALA A 525 2.46 3.29 -22.49
CA ALA A 525 3.02 2.11 -21.84
C ALA A 525 2.93 0.85 -22.72
N GLY A 526 1.79 0.64 -23.41
CA GLY A 526 1.61 -0.50 -24.31
C GLY A 526 2.51 -0.44 -25.55
N ILE A 527 2.66 0.72 -26.18
CA ILE A 527 3.58 0.89 -27.31
C ILE A 527 5.03 0.72 -26.84
N ALA A 528 5.38 1.23 -25.66
CA ALA A 528 6.70 1.02 -25.08
C ALA A 528 6.97 -0.45 -24.75
N GLU A 529 5.98 -1.21 -24.26
CA GLU A 529 6.11 -2.66 -24.03
C GLU A 529 6.33 -3.41 -25.36
N MET A 530 5.64 -3.01 -26.45
CA MET A 530 5.92 -3.53 -27.79
C MET A 530 7.35 -3.20 -28.24
N ALA A 531 7.82 -1.96 -28.02
CA ALA A 531 9.18 -1.55 -28.33
C ALA A 531 10.22 -2.33 -27.50
N ALA A 532 9.92 -2.61 -26.23
CA ALA A 532 10.76 -3.40 -25.33
C ALA A 532 11.05 -4.79 -25.87
N THR A 533 10.07 -5.41 -26.53
CA THR A 533 10.22 -6.74 -27.15
C THR A 533 11.34 -6.76 -28.20
N PHE A 534 11.64 -5.61 -28.82
CA PHE A 534 12.70 -5.44 -29.82
C PHE A 534 13.93 -4.71 -29.27
N ASP A 535 14.04 -4.55 -27.94
CA ASP A 535 15.08 -3.79 -27.24
C ASP A 535 15.19 -2.31 -27.70
N ARG A 536 14.04 -1.64 -27.92
CA ARG A 536 13.95 -0.23 -28.42
C ARG A 536 13.36 0.75 -27.39
N ILE A 537 13.58 0.50 -26.09
CA ILE A 537 13.07 1.37 -25.02
C ILE A 537 13.69 2.77 -25.06
N ASP A 538 14.91 2.89 -25.57
CA ASP A 538 15.61 4.16 -25.71
C ASP A 538 14.89 5.16 -26.62
N GLU A 539 14.20 4.67 -27.66
CA GLU A 539 13.34 5.49 -28.53
C GLU A 539 12.09 6.00 -27.81
N CYS A 540 11.68 5.36 -26.72
CA CYS A 540 10.52 5.72 -25.91
C CYS A 540 10.89 6.52 -24.65
N ARG A 541 12.19 6.65 -24.33
CA ARG A 541 12.69 7.08 -23.01
C ARG A 541 12.09 8.40 -22.54
N GLY A 542 12.11 9.44 -23.38
CA GLY A 542 11.64 10.77 -22.99
C GLY A 542 10.18 10.76 -22.52
N VAL A 543 9.30 10.11 -23.28
CA VAL A 543 7.86 10.03 -22.94
C VAL A 543 7.63 9.17 -21.70
N LEU A 544 8.42 8.10 -21.51
CA LEU A 544 8.34 7.28 -20.29
C LEU A 544 8.82 8.05 -19.05
N GLU A 545 9.89 8.85 -19.18
CA GLU A 545 10.38 9.72 -18.10
C GLU A 545 9.36 10.81 -17.76
N ASP A 546 8.67 11.37 -18.75
CA ASP A 546 7.57 12.30 -18.54
C ASP A 546 6.44 11.65 -17.72
N LEU A 547 6.03 10.41 -18.05
CA LEU A 547 5.04 9.66 -17.27
C LEU A 547 5.46 9.42 -15.81
N VAL A 548 6.74 9.13 -15.59
CA VAL A 548 7.31 8.96 -14.24
C VAL A 548 7.28 10.28 -13.46
N SER A 549 7.63 11.39 -14.12
CA SER A 549 7.73 12.72 -13.50
C SER A 549 6.38 13.27 -13.01
N ILE A 550 5.28 12.91 -13.69
CA ILE A 550 3.90 13.27 -13.30
C ILE A 550 3.57 12.67 -11.92
N VAL A 551 3.95 11.42 -11.68
CA VAL A 551 3.74 10.73 -10.39
C VAL A 551 4.62 11.35 -9.30
N ASP A 552 5.89 11.66 -9.59
CA ASP A 552 6.80 12.29 -8.61
C ASP A 552 6.32 13.68 -8.17
N SER A 553 5.73 14.45 -9.08
CA SER A 553 5.15 15.76 -8.78
C SER A 553 3.90 15.65 -7.90
N GLY A 554 3.09 14.60 -8.09
CA GLY A 554 1.95 14.27 -7.23
C GLY A 554 2.35 13.82 -5.83
N ILE A 555 3.42 13.03 -5.69
CA ILE A 555 3.94 12.55 -4.40
C ILE A 555 4.57 13.70 -3.59
N ARG A 556 5.32 14.60 -4.24
CA ARG A 556 6.05 15.70 -3.56
C ARG A 556 5.16 16.89 -3.15
N SER A 557 4.00 17.08 -3.80
CA SER A 557 3.16 18.27 -3.61
C SER A 557 2.21 18.23 -2.40
N ASN A 558 2.19 17.15 -1.60
CA ASN A 558 1.31 17.04 -0.42
C ASN A 558 -0.20 17.26 -0.75
N LEU A 559 -0.60 17.14 -2.02
CA LEU A 559 -2.00 17.17 -2.42
C LEU A 559 -2.69 16.02 -1.66
N ARG A 560 -3.66 16.41 -0.83
CA ARG A 560 -4.33 15.54 0.16
C ARG A 560 -5.19 14.44 -0.44
N THR A 561 -5.24 14.34 -1.77
CA THR A 561 -5.82 13.23 -2.50
C THR A 561 -4.63 12.47 -3.10
N PRO A 562 -4.42 11.18 -2.78
CA PRO A 562 -3.47 10.40 -3.55
C PRO A 562 -3.96 10.46 -4.99
N VAL A 563 -3.25 11.19 -5.85
CA VAL A 563 -3.37 10.97 -7.29
C VAL A 563 -2.86 9.54 -7.43
N GLY A 564 -3.78 8.57 -7.46
CA GLY A 564 -3.45 7.15 -7.53
C GLY A 564 -2.44 7.00 -8.66
N ALA A 565 -1.23 6.55 -8.33
CA ALA A 565 -0.18 6.48 -9.32
C ALA A 565 -0.64 5.57 -10.45
N SER A 566 -0.65 6.10 -11.67
CA SER A 566 -1.15 5.37 -12.83
C SER A 566 -0.35 4.07 -13.00
N ILE A 567 -1.03 2.96 -13.27
CA ILE A 567 -0.40 1.67 -13.58
C ILE A 567 0.61 1.83 -14.75
N ALA A 568 0.35 2.77 -15.66
CA ALA A 568 1.24 3.13 -16.76
C ALA A 568 2.58 3.67 -16.29
N ALA A 569 2.61 4.45 -15.20
CA ALA A 569 3.85 4.99 -14.64
C ALA A 569 4.67 3.90 -13.95
N VAL A 570 4.03 2.97 -13.23
CA VAL A 570 4.71 1.79 -12.69
C VAL A 570 5.34 0.97 -13.82
N TRP A 571 4.58 0.71 -14.89
CA TRP A 571 5.10 0.05 -16.08
C TRP A 571 6.27 0.82 -16.72
N ALA A 572 6.17 2.14 -16.85
CA ALA A 572 7.24 2.97 -17.36
C ALA A 572 8.53 2.84 -16.52
N MET A 573 8.42 2.88 -15.18
CA MET A 573 9.55 2.66 -14.28
C MET A 573 10.18 1.28 -14.49
N LEU A 574 9.37 0.22 -14.61
CA LEU A 574 9.86 -1.14 -14.83
C LEU A 574 10.60 -1.29 -16.18
N LEU A 575 10.04 -0.73 -17.26
CA LEU A 575 10.66 -0.77 -18.59
C LEU A 575 11.97 0.03 -18.62
N LEU A 576 11.98 1.23 -18.03
CA LEU A 576 13.20 2.04 -17.91
C LEU A 576 14.26 1.37 -17.03
N ALA A 577 13.85 0.70 -15.94
CA ALA A 577 14.76 -0.02 -15.07
C ALA A 577 15.42 -1.23 -15.77
N GLN A 578 14.66 -1.94 -16.61
CA GLN A 578 15.17 -3.03 -17.44
C GLN A 578 16.18 -2.52 -18.49
N ASP A 579 15.85 -1.43 -19.21
CA ASP A 579 16.78 -0.83 -20.17
C ASP A 579 18.06 -0.33 -19.47
N ALA A 580 17.94 0.34 -18.31
CA ALA A 580 19.07 0.76 -17.49
C ALA A 580 19.94 -0.44 -17.06
N PHE A 581 19.33 -1.58 -16.73
CA PHE A 581 20.07 -2.79 -16.35
C PHE A 581 20.95 -3.28 -17.50
N HIS A 582 20.38 -3.37 -18.70
CA HIS A 582 21.09 -3.81 -19.89
C HIS A 582 22.20 -2.82 -20.30
N ARG A 583 22.00 -1.51 -20.06
CA ARG A 583 23.00 -0.44 -20.28
C ARG A 583 24.09 -0.38 -19.20
N GLY A 584 23.98 -1.18 -18.13
CA GLY A 584 24.94 -1.18 -17.03
C GLY A 584 24.73 -0.05 -16.00
N GLU A 585 23.62 0.69 -16.09
CA GLU A 585 23.24 1.77 -15.17
C GLU A 585 22.50 1.19 -13.94
N TRP A 586 23.13 0.26 -13.21
CA TRP A 586 22.47 -0.54 -12.17
C TRP A 586 21.97 0.26 -10.96
N ASP A 587 22.59 1.40 -10.67
CA ASP A 587 22.08 2.30 -9.62
C ASP A 587 20.75 2.92 -10.07
N ARG A 588 20.64 3.31 -11.34
CA ARG A 588 19.39 3.81 -11.93
C ARG A 588 18.31 2.72 -12.00
N THR A 589 18.68 1.48 -12.33
CA THR A 589 17.79 0.31 -12.22
C THR A 589 17.22 0.18 -10.82
N THR A 590 18.09 0.27 -9.80
CA THR A 590 17.70 0.12 -8.40
C THR A 590 16.76 1.23 -7.96
N GLU A 591 17.07 2.49 -8.29
CA GLU A 591 16.22 3.65 -7.99
C GLU A 591 14.80 3.50 -8.58
N LEU A 592 14.71 3.22 -9.88
CA LEU A 592 13.43 3.10 -10.58
C LEU A 592 12.60 1.91 -10.07
N ALA A 593 13.25 0.77 -9.82
CA ALA A 593 12.56 -0.41 -9.32
C ALA A 593 12.10 -0.21 -7.85
N GLN A 594 12.87 0.47 -7.00
CA GLN A 594 12.44 0.85 -5.65
C GLN A 594 11.25 1.81 -5.68
N GLN A 595 11.26 2.78 -6.59
CA GLN A 595 10.16 3.71 -6.78
C GLN A 595 8.88 2.98 -7.23
N ALA A 596 8.99 2.08 -8.21
CA ALA A 596 7.88 1.23 -8.65
C ALA A 596 7.36 0.36 -7.49
N ARG A 597 8.27 -0.25 -6.72
CA ARG A 597 7.94 -1.10 -5.59
C ARG A 597 7.17 -0.35 -4.50
N TYR A 598 7.60 0.86 -4.18
CA TYR A 598 6.94 1.74 -3.22
C TYR A 598 5.52 2.08 -3.65
N VAL A 599 5.33 2.45 -4.92
CA VAL A 599 4.01 2.72 -5.48
C VAL A 599 3.11 1.49 -5.39
N CYS A 600 3.62 0.30 -5.72
CA CYS A 600 2.86 -0.95 -5.63
C CYS A 600 2.48 -1.33 -4.19
N ASP A 601 3.33 -1.04 -3.19
CA ASP A 601 3.02 -1.31 -1.77
C ASP A 601 1.86 -0.45 -1.26
N VAL A 602 1.85 0.83 -1.63
CA VAL A 602 0.78 1.76 -1.24
C VAL A 602 -0.57 1.30 -1.82
N ASP A 603 -0.56 0.84 -3.07
CA ASP A 603 -1.78 0.45 -3.80
C ASP A 603 -2.15 -1.05 -3.68
N ARG A 604 -1.39 -1.84 -2.91
CA ARG A 604 -1.54 -3.32 -2.78
C ARG A 604 -1.52 -4.07 -4.12
N ARG A 605 -0.63 -3.68 -5.03
CA ARG A 605 -0.49 -4.30 -6.36
C ARG A 605 0.54 -5.40 -6.34
N ALA A 606 0.16 -6.58 -5.84
CA ALA A 606 1.10 -7.66 -5.56
C ALA A 606 1.96 -8.07 -6.77
N TYR A 607 1.37 -8.33 -7.95
CA TYR A 607 2.14 -8.84 -9.08
C TYR A 607 3.12 -7.81 -9.69
N LEU A 608 2.73 -6.53 -9.79
CA LEU A 608 3.65 -5.47 -10.26
C LEU A 608 4.75 -5.21 -9.23
N GLY A 609 4.45 -5.35 -7.93
CA GLY A 609 5.44 -5.34 -6.87
C GLY A 609 6.49 -6.44 -7.05
N TRP A 610 6.06 -7.66 -7.40
CA TRP A 610 6.98 -8.77 -7.70
C TRP A 610 7.84 -8.55 -8.94
N LEU A 611 7.35 -7.82 -9.95
CA LEU A 611 8.18 -7.43 -11.09
C LEU A 611 9.26 -6.41 -10.68
N ALA A 612 8.90 -5.45 -9.83
CA ALA A 612 9.88 -4.51 -9.27
C ALA A 612 10.94 -5.25 -8.44
N ASP A 613 10.51 -6.18 -7.58
CA ASP A 613 11.40 -7.02 -6.79
C ASP A 613 12.31 -7.89 -7.68
N TYR A 614 11.78 -8.45 -8.77
CA TYR A 614 12.59 -9.19 -9.75
C TYR A 614 13.68 -8.31 -10.38
N VAL A 615 13.37 -7.07 -10.77
CA VAL A 615 14.36 -6.15 -11.36
C VAL A 615 15.43 -5.73 -10.34
N LEU A 616 15.07 -5.59 -9.06
CA LEU A 616 16.06 -5.45 -7.98
C LEU A 616 16.92 -6.72 -7.84
N GLY A 617 16.26 -7.88 -7.91
CA GLY A 617 16.88 -9.19 -7.85
C GLY A 617 17.91 -9.43 -8.96
N THR A 618 17.72 -8.92 -10.18
CA THR A 618 18.71 -9.10 -11.27
C THR A 618 20.01 -8.37 -10.97
N VAL A 619 19.95 -7.17 -10.39
CA VAL A 619 21.13 -6.43 -9.91
C VAL A 619 21.79 -7.16 -8.75
N ALA A 620 21.02 -7.59 -7.75
CA ALA A 620 21.54 -8.34 -6.60
C ALA A 620 22.22 -9.65 -7.02
N ALA A 621 21.60 -10.40 -7.94
CA ALA A 621 22.13 -11.64 -8.50
C ALA A 621 23.42 -11.41 -9.29
N ALA A 622 23.47 -10.36 -10.11
CA ALA A 622 24.67 -10.03 -10.88
C ALA A 622 25.81 -9.52 -9.98
N ARG A 623 25.51 -8.80 -8.88
CA ARG A 623 26.47 -8.35 -7.86
C ARG A 623 27.00 -9.49 -6.97
N GLY A 624 26.24 -10.59 -6.87
CA GLY A 624 26.61 -11.78 -6.09
C GLY A 624 26.01 -11.83 -4.69
N ASN A 625 24.90 -11.13 -4.44
CA ASN A 625 24.20 -11.13 -3.15
C ASN A 625 23.33 -12.39 -3.01
N VAL A 626 23.97 -13.53 -2.72
CA VAL A 626 23.33 -14.86 -2.74
C VAL A 626 22.14 -14.97 -1.79
N ASP A 627 22.31 -14.59 -0.52
CA ASP A 627 21.27 -14.75 0.51
C ASP A 627 20.03 -13.90 0.19
N GLU A 628 20.23 -12.67 -0.29
CA GLU A 628 19.17 -11.76 -0.70
C GLU A 628 18.35 -12.34 -1.88
N VAL A 629 19.04 -12.92 -2.86
CA VAL A 629 18.40 -13.53 -4.03
C VAL A 629 17.64 -14.79 -3.67
N GLU A 630 18.18 -15.66 -2.81
CA GLU A 630 17.47 -16.87 -2.40
C GLU A 630 16.23 -16.56 -1.56
N ASP A 631 16.32 -15.61 -0.63
CA ASP A 631 15.16 -15.14 0.13
C ASP A 631 14.09 -14.57 -0.79
N LEU A 632 14.47 -13.74 -1.77
CA LEU A 632 13.53 -13.18 -2.74
C LEU A 632 12.90 -14.28 -3.60
N ALA A 633 13.70 -15.16 -4.19
CA ALA A 633 13.24 -16.26 -5.03
C ALA A 633 12.27 -17.18 -4.28
N ALA A 634 12.55 -17.50 -3.01
CA ALA A 634 11.67 -18.30 -2.17
C ALA A 634 10.31 -17.60 -1.95
N ARG A 635 10.32 -16.30 -1.64
CA ARG A 635 9.07 -15.52 -1.45
C ARG A 635 8.25 -15.43 -2.74
N MET A 636 8.90 -15.17 -3.88
CA MET A 636 8.26 -15.14 -5.20
C MET A 636 7.57 -16.47 -5.51
N CYS A 637 8.27 -17.60 -5.32
CA CYS A 637 7.70 -18.93 -5.53
C CYS A 637 6.53 -19.22 -4.57
N SER A 638 6.65 -18.85 -3.29
CA SER A 638 5.58 -19.04 -2.31
C SER A 638 4.30 -18.29 -2.67
N TRP A 639 4.41 -17.10 -3.26
CA TRP A 639 3.27 -16.33 -3.73
C TRP A 639 2.70 -16.88 -5.05
N ALA A 640 3.58 -17.26 -5.98
CA ALA A 640 3.20 -17.67 -7.33
C ALA A 640 2.53 -19.05 -7.40
N LEU A 641 2.97 -20.01 -6.57
CA LEU A 641 2.52 -21.41 -6.62
C LEU A 641 1.00 -21.57 -6.39
N PRO A 642 0.40 -21.04 -5.30
CA PRO A 642 -1.04 -21.15 -5.09
C PRO A 642 -1.88 -20.51 -6.21
N ARG A 643 -1.33 -19.47 -6.85
CA ARG A 643 -1.99 -18.68 -7.90
C ARG A 643 -1.76 -19.23 -9.32
N ARG A 644 -0.89 -20.24 -9.46
CA ARG A 644 -0.46 -20.82 -10.74
C ARG A 644 0.13 -19.79 -11.71
N ALA A 645 0.78 -18.77 -11.16
CA ALA A 645 1.44 -17.67 -11.88
C ALA A 645 2.89 -18.04 -12.22
N PHE A 646 3.08 -19.06 -13.08
CA PHE A 646 4.39 -19.67 -13.34
C PHE A 646 5.44 -18.72 -13.91
N VAL A 647 5.06 -17.56 -14.46
CA VAL A 647 6.05 -16.55 -14.88
C VAL A 647 6.98 -16.16 -13.74
N PHE A 648 6.45 -15.95 -12.52
CA PHE A 648 7.25 -15.53 -11.37
C PHE A 648 8.16 -16.64 -10.84
N ILE A 649 7.78 -17.90 -11.04
CA ILE A 649 8.66 -19.04 -10.77
C ILE A 649 9.85 -19.00 -11.74
N ARG A 650 9.60 -18.77 -13.04
CA ARG A 650 10.69 -18.61 -14.03
C ARG A 650 11.57 -17.38 -13.74
N LEU A 651 10.98 -16.28 -13.27
CA LEU A 651 11.75 -15.11 -12.85
C LEU A 651 12.69 -15.47 -11.68
N ALA A 652 12.20 -16.18 -10.66
CA ALA A 652 13.02 -16.65 -9.55
C ALA A 652 14.15 -17.60 -10.00
N GLU A 653 13.86 -18.54 -10.89
CA GLU A 653 14.87 -19.46 -11.45
C GLU A 653 15.92 -18.71 -12.30
N HIS A 654 15.54 -17.64 -13.00
CA HIS A 654 16.51 -16.81 -13.71
C HIS A 654 17.49 -16.12 -12.74
N LEU A 655 17.02 -15.61 -11.60
CA LEU A 655 17.90 -15.02 -10.59
C LEU A 655 18.92 -16.04 -10.06
N ARG A 656 18.46 -17.27 -9.79
CA ARG A 656 19.35 -18.37 -9.37
C ARG A 656 20.36 -18.75 -10.44
N ALA A 657 19.96 -18.77 -11.71
CA ALA A 657 20.88 -19.02 -12.83
C ALA A 657 21.98 -17.94 -12.92
N LEU A 658 21.64 -16.67 -12.69
CA LEU A 658 22.62 -15.57 -12.66
C LEU A 658 23.62 -15.71 -11.50
N VAL A 659 23.15 -16.05 -10.30
CA VAL A 659 24.00 -16.30 -9.12
C VAL A 659 24.95 -17.47 -9.37
N ALA A 660 24.42 -18.62 -9.80
CA ALA A 660 25.23 -19.80 -10.13
C ALA A 660 26.25 -19.49 -11.24
N GLY A 661 25.85 -18.68 -12.22
CA GLY A 661 26.70 -18.21 -13.30
C GLY A 661 27.93 -17.43 -12.80
N GLY A 662 27.71 -16.53 -11.84
CA GLY A 662 28.77 -15.75 -11.19
C GLY A 662 29.70 -16.62 -10.35
N GLN A 663 29.15 -17.60 -9.61
CA GLN A 663 29.92 -18.50 -8.76
C GLN A 663 30.77 -19.52 -9.53
N GLY A 664 30.46 -19.77 -10.80
CA GLY A 664 31.14 -20.83 -11.55
C GLY A 664 30.43 -22.18 -11.54
N ASP A 665 29.29 -22.31 -10.87
CA ASP A 665 28.55 -23.56 -10.77
C ASP A 665 27.72 -23.84 -12.03
N VAL A 666 28.39 -24.43 -13.01
CA VAL A 666 27.79 -24.79 -14.31
C VAL A 666 26.62 -25.77 -14.15
N GLY A 667 26.66 -26.66 -13.15
CA GLY A 667 25.60 -27.64 -12.92
C GLY A 667 24.30 -26.96 -12.51
N SER A 668 24.38 -26.07 -11.53
CA SER A 668 23.21 -25.28 -11.08
C SER A 668 22.73 -24.31 -12.16
N VAL A 669 23.64 -23.70 -12.95
CA VAL A 669 23.23 -22.89 -14.12
C VAL A 669 22.36 -23.69 -15.06
N TYR A 670 22.75 -24.92 -15.41
CA TYR A 670 21.96 -25.76 -16.32
C TYR A 670 20.58 -26.07 -15.74
N ILE A 671 20.48 -26.45 -14.46
CA ILE A 671 19.21 -26.74 -13.79
C ILE A 671 18.29 -25.52 -13.82
N HIS A 672 18.76 -24.37 -13.36
CA HIS A 672 17.94 -23.17 -13.24
C HIS A 672 17.60 -22.56 -14.61
N ALA A 673 18.54 -22.52 -15.56
CA ALA A 673 18.28 -21.99 -16.90
C ALA A 673 17.27 -22.85 -17.68
N THR A 674 17.34 -24.18 -17.55
CA THR A 674 16.36 -25.09 -18.20
C THR A 674 15.00 -25.09 -17.52
N ALA A 675 14.91 -24.69 -16.24
CA ALA A 675 13.64 -24.42 -15.58
C ALA A 675 12.94 -23.15 -16.12
N VAL A 676 13.72 -22.18 -16.63
CA VAL A 676 13.19 -20.98 -17.30
C VAL A 676 12.77 -21.28 -18.74
N SER A 677 13.64 -21.93 -19.51
CA SER A 677 13.42 -22.32 -20.91
C SER A 677 13.99 -23.72 -21.11
N PRO A 678 13.13 -24.75 -21.22
CA PRO A 678 13.58 -26.12 -21.45
C PRO A 678 14.40 -26.26 -22.74
N VAL A 679 15.22 -27.31 -22.81
CA VAL A 679 16.08 -27.58 -23.97
C VAL A 679 15.23 -27.68 -25.23
N ALA A 680 15.65 -26.97 -26.29
CA ALA A 680 14.94 -26.86 -27.57
C ALA A 680 13.49 -26.32 -27.52
N GLU A 681 13.02 -25.82 -26.38
CA GLU A 681 11.68 -25.23 -26.22
C GLU A 681 11.79 -23.70 -26.11
N LEU A 682 11.74 -23.03 -27.27
CA LEU A 682 11.81 -21.57 -27.40
C LEU A 682 10.44 -21.01 -27.80
N ASP A 683 9.51 -21.08 -26.86
CA ASP A 683 8.17 -20.54 -27.05
C ASP A 683 8.20 -19.02 -27.37
N PRO A 684 7.59 -18.55 -28.48
CA PRO A 684 7.71 -17.16 -28.95
C PRO A 684 7.19 -16.09 -27.98
N TYR A 685 6.29 -16.49 -27.09
CA TYR A 685 5.64 -15.65 -26.08
C TYR A 685 6.40 -15.64 -24.74
N VAL A 686 7.54 -16.32 -24.64
CA VAL A 686 8.39 -16.32 -23.46
C VAL A 686 9.62 -15.48 -23.77
N THR A 687 9.51 -14.15 -23.62
CA THR A 687 10.63 -13.21 -23.85
C THR A 687 11.88 -13.58 -23.04
N MET A 688 11.67 -14.21 -21.87
CA MET A 688 12.73 -14.75 -21.00
C MET A 688 13.57 -15.86 -21.67
N SER A 689 13.02 -16.63 -22.61
CA SER A 689 13.74 -17.74 -23.26
C SER A 689 14.96 -17.24 -24.03
N ALA A 690 14.84 -16.10 -24.71
CA ALA A 690 15.97 -15.46 -25.38
C ALA A 690 17.04 -14.97 -24.39
N THR A 691 16.62 -14.58 -23.17
CA THR A 691 17.52 -14.04 -22.13
C THR A 691 18.42 -15.13 -21.54
N VAL A 692 17.88 -16.35 -21.31
CA VAL A 692 18.64 -17.47 -20.73
C VAL A 692 19.28 -18.40 -21.76
N ALA A 693 19.03 -18.20 -23.06
CA ALA A 693 19.53 -19.08 -24.12
C ALA A 693 21.06 -19.29 -24.06
N PHE A 694 21.81 -18.22 -23.75
CA PHE A 694 23.26 -18.32 -23.57
C PHE A 694 23.65 -19.21 -22.38
N ASP A 695 22.90 -19.15 -21.29
CA ASP A 695 23.16 -19.99 -20.11
C ASP A 695 22.83 -21.45 -20.37
N VAL A 696 21.72 -21.75 -21.04
CA VAL A 696 21.35 -23.13 -21.43
C VAL A 696 22.44 -23.74 -22.31
N VAL A 697 22.81 -23.08 -23.42
CA VAL A 697 23.81 -23.62 -24.36
C VAL A 697 25.18 -23.75 -23.70
N ARG A 698 25.66 -22.69 -23.02
CA ARG A 698 26.97 -22.69 -22.38
C ARG A 698 27.08 -23.77 -21.29
N SER A 699 26.05 -23.91 -20.46
CA SER A 699 26.07 -24.90 -19.37
C SER A 699 25.92 -26.33 -19.88
N ALA A 700 25.10 -26.56 -20.92
CA ALA A 700 24.98 -27.85 -21.58
C ALA A 700 26.32 -28.31 -22.18
N THR A 701 27.00 -27.47 -22.99
CA THR A 701 28.33 -27.79 -23.54
C THR A 701 29.35 -28.08 -22.44
N ARG A 702 29.32 -27.30 -21.35
CA ARG A 702 30.29 -27.47 -20.24
C ARG A 702 30.04 -28.69 -19.37
N THR A 703 28.83 -29.23 -19.38
CA THR A 703 28.47 -30.45 -18.65
C THR A 703 28.47 -31.70 -19.54
N GLY A 704 28.97 -31.60 -20.78
CA GLY A 704 29.07 -32.72 -21.73
C GLY A 704 27.75 -33.09 -22.40
N ARG A 705 26.74 -32.20 -22.36
CA ARG A 705 25.42 -32.38 -22.99
C ARG A 705 25.39 -31.72 -24.37
N ASP A 706 26.34 -32.11 -25.23
CA ASP A 706 26.55 -31.42 -26.51
C ASP A 706 25.37 -31.57 -27.49
N ASP A 707 24.64 -32.69 -27.43
CA ASP A 707 23.43 -32.90 -28.24
C ASP A 707 22.32 -31.93 -27.87
N GLU A 708 22.12 -31.69 -26.57
CA GLU A 708 21.14 -30.73 -26.08
C GLU A 708 21.52 -29.29 -26.41
N ALA A 709 22.81 -28.94 -26.29
CA ALA A 709 23.31 -27.64 -26.70
C ALA A 709 23.05 -27.38 -28.20
N ARG A 710 23.34 -28.37 -29.06
CA ARG A 710 23.05 -28.30 -30.51
C ARG A 710 21.56 -28.21 -30.79
N ALA A 711 20.73 -28.99 -30.09
CA ALA A 711 19.28 -28.97 -30.26
C ALA A 711 18.70 -27.60 -29.89
N HIS A 712 19.17 -26.99 -28.79
CA HIS A 712 18.72 -25.66 -28.40
C HIS A 712 19.16 -24.59 -29.42
N VAL A 713 20.39 -24.64 -29.93
CA VAL A 713 20.84 -23.74 -31.01
C VAL A 713 20.02 -23.93 -32.30
N ALA A 714 19.68 -25.18 -32.66
CA ALA A 714 18.82 -25.46 -33.81
C ALA A 714 17.41 -24.86 -33.62
N ALA A 715 16.86 -24.91 -32.40
CA ALA A 715 15.60 -24.23 -32.10
C ALA A 715 15.73 -22.70 -32.22
N MET A 716 16.87 -22.11 -31.82
CA MET A 716 17.12 -20.68 -32.02
C MET A 716 17.20 -20.33 -33.51
N ASP A 717 17.77 -21.23 -34.32
CA ASP A 717 17.83 -21.15 -35.79
C ASP A 717 16.43 -21.14 -36.41
N GLU A 718 15.58 -22.08 -36.00
CA GLU A 718 14.19 -22.21 -36.44
C GLU A 718 13.35 -20.98 -36.08
N MET A 719 13.48 -20.48 -34.85
CA MET A 719 12.75 -19.31 -34.36
C MET A 719 13.29 -17.97 -34.87
N GLN A 720 14.40 -17.98 -35.60
CA GLN A 720 15.03 -16.77 -36.15
C GLN A 720 15.35 -15.69 -35.11
N LEU A 721 15.82 -16.06 -33.91
CA LEU A 721 15.96 -15.13 -32.78
C LEU A 721 16.80 -13.88 -33.07
N TRP A 722 17.78 -13.96 -33.98
CA TRP A 722 18.61 -12.82 -34.39
C TRP A 722 17.84 -11.69 -35.10
N ARG A 723 16.59 -11.93 -35.52
CA ARG A 723 15.73 -10.93 -36.17
C ARG A 723 14.95 -10.04 -35.21
N ILE A 724 15.05 -10.32 -33.90
CA ILE A 724 14.36 -9.56 -32.86
C ILE A 724 15.15 -8.28 -32.57
N SER A 725 16.40 -8.39 -32.13
CA SER A 725 17.25 -7.24 -31.82
C SER A 725 18.74 -7.52 -32.06
N SER A 726 19.59 -6.49 -31.94
CA SER A 726 21.05 -6.66 -31.95
C SER A 726 21.53 -7.51 -30.77
N ARG A 727 20.86 -7.43 -29.61
CA ARG A 727 21.18 -8.22 -28.41
C ARG A 727 20.95 -9.71 -28.66
N THR A 728 19.79 -10.08 -29.19
CA THR A 728 19.49 -11.49 -29.47
C THR A 728 20.33 -12.04 -30.62
N ALA A 729 20.71 -11.21 -31.60
CA ALA A 729 21.66 -11.57 -32.65
C ALA A 729 23.06 -11.87 -32.09
N MET A 730 23.55 -11.03 -31.18
CA MET A 730 24.82 -11.25 -30.48
C MET A 730 24.78 -12.56 -29.67
N ILE A 731 23.73 -12.78 -28.87
CA ILE A 731 23.56 -14.00 -28.07
C ILE A 731 23.51 -15.24 -28.98
N HIS A 732 22.73 -15.18 -30.07
CA HIS A 732 22.60 -16.28 -31.03
C HIS A 732 23.93 -16.67 -31.68
N LEU A 733 24.73 -15.69 -32.13
CA LEU A 733 26.06 -15.94 -32.69
C LEU A 733 27.01 -16.56 -31.65
N ALA A 734 26.98 -16.10 -30.40
CA ALA A 734 27.78 -16.66 -29.32
C ALA A 734 27.37 -18.11 -29.00
N CYS A 735 26.07 -18.42 -28.99
CA CYS A 735 25.58 -19.80 -28.84
C CYS A 735 26.03 -20.70 -30.00
N ARG A 736 25.96 -20.22 -31.24
CA ARG A 736 26.47 -20.95 -32.42
C ARG A 736 27.96 -21.20 -32.34
N ALA A 737 28.73 -20.26 -31.78
CA ALA A 737 30.16 -20.43 -31.57
C ALA A 737 30.46 -21.58 -30.59
N LEU A 738 29.69 -21.71 -29.51
CA LEU A 738 29.88 -22.75 -28.49
C LEU A 738 29.67 -24.17 -29.00
N VAL A 739 28.81 -24.36 -30.00
CA VAL A 739 28.50 -25.68 -30.58
C VAL A 739 29.22 -25.96 -31.90
N SER A 740 29.98 -24.99 -32.42
CA SER A 740 30.67 -25.10 -33.72
C SER A 740 32.00 -25.84 -33.60
N SER A 741 32.24 -26.78 -34.51
CA SER A 741 33.51 -27.50 -34.63
C SER A 741 34.47 -26.92 -35.67
N SER A 742 34.01 -26.02 -36.55
CA SER A 742 34.78 -25.55 -37.71
C SER A 742 35.50 -24.23 -37.47
N ASP A 743 34.81 -23.23 -36.93
CA ASP A 743 35.37 -21.88 -36.73
C ASP A 743 34.63 -21.11 -35.60
N PRO A 744 34.76 -21.56 -34.34
CA PRO A 744 34.14 -20.90 -33.20
C PRO A 744 34.69 -19.48 -32.98
N ARG A 745 35.95 -19.24 -33.34
CA ARG A 745 36.62 -17.93 -33.21
C ARG A 745 35.91 -16.85 -34.00
N ARG A 746 35.70 -17.07 -35.30
CA ARG A 746 35.04 -16.10 -36.17
C ARG A 746 33.61 -15.81 -35.71
N LEU A 747 32.90 -16.81 -35.20
CA LEU A 747 31.53 -16.63 -34.70
C LEU A 747 31.49 -15.76 -33.43
N PHE A 748 32.43 -15.93 -32.49
CA PHE A 748 32.55 -15.02 -31.35
C PHE A 748 32.95 -13.60 -31.76
N GLU A 749 33.89 -13.46 -32.69
CA GLU A 749 34.29 -12.14 -33.21
C GLU A 749 33.11 -11.45 -33.92
N GLN A 750 32.29 -12.20 -34.67
CA GLN A 750 31.05 -11.70 -35.26
C GLN A 750 30.02 -11.32 -34.21
N ALA A 751 29.85 -12.11 -33.15
CA ALA A 751 28.93 -11.81 -32.05
C ALA A 751 29.29 -10.46 -31.40
N LEU A 752 30.57 -10.24 -31.09
CA LEU A 752 31.06 -9.01 -30.47
C LEU A 752 31.12 -7.81 -31.43
N ALA A 753 30.99 -8.05 -32.73
CA ALA A 753 30.97 -7.03 -33.79
C ALA A 753 29.55 -6.71 -34.31
N VAL A 754 28.49 -7.30 -33.73
CA VAL A 754 27.12 -6.91 -34.04
C VAL A 754 26.95 -5.41 -33.72
N PRO A 755 26.40 -4.60 -34.63
CA PRO A 755 26.25 -3.16 -34.40
C PRO A 755 25.46 -2.86 -33.13
N GLY A 756 26.03 -2.03 -32.24
CA GLY A 756 25.43 -1.65 -30.95
C GLY A 756 25.48 -2.74 -29.88
N ALA A 757 26.21 -3.83 -30.08
CA ALA A 757 26.32 -4.91 -29.10
C ALA A 757 26.93 -4.45 -27.76
N GLU A 758 27.84 -3.49 -27.81
CA GLU A 758 28.55 -2.92 -26.66
C GLU A 758 27.63 -2.18 -25.67
N GLN A 759 26.43 -1.78 -26.10
CA GLN A 759 25.46 -1.14 -25.20
C GLN A 759 24.80 -2.13 -24.24
N TRP A 760 24.86 -3.44 -24.54
CA TRP A 760 24.36 -4.52 -23.68
C TRP A 760 25.45 -4.97 -22.71
N VAL A 761 25.85 -4.05 -21.83
CA VAL A 761 27.15 -4.06 -21.12
C VAL A 761 27.42 -5.37 -20.39
N PHE A 762 26.43 -5.89 -19.66
CA PHE A 762 26.58 -7.11 -18.87
C PHE A 762 26.61 -8.37 -19.75
N GLU A 763 25.67 -8.52 -20.70
CA GLU A 763 25.67 -9.65 -21.65
C GLU A 763 26.94 -9.68 -22.52
N TYR A 764 27.38 -8.51 -23.00
CA TYR A 764 28.59 -8.36 -23.78
C TYR A 764 29.82 -8.84 -23.01
N ALA A 765 29.99 -8.42 -21.75
CA ALA A 765 31.07 -8.86 -20.88
C ALA A 765 31.03 -10.39 -20.60
N ARG A 766 29.83 -10.97 -20.45
CA ARG A 766 29.66 -12.43 -20.28
C ARG A 766 30.09 -13.22 -21.51
N ILE A 767 29.79 -12.71 -22.71
CA ILE A 767 30.22 -13.32 -23.98
C ILE A 767 31.73 -13.14 -24.16
N GLN A 768 32.28 -11.96 -23.88
CA GLN A 768 33.73 -11.71 -23.92
C GLN A 768 34.49 -12.63 -22.95
N CYS A 769 34.00 -12.79 -21.72
CA CYS A 769 34.60 -13.69 -20.74
C CYS A 769 34.61 -15.13 -21.27
N THR A 770 33.47 -15.59 -21.82
CA THR A 770 33.35 -16.95 -22.36
C THR A 770 34.27 -17.15 -23.57
N TYR A 771 34.36 -16.17 -24.47
CA TYR A 771 35.27 -16.22 -25.62
C TYR A 771 36.74 -16.29 -25.16
N GLY A 772 37.13 -15.48 -24.18
CA GLY A 772 38.45 -15.54 -23.57
C GLY A 772 38.78 -16.91 -22.96
N MET A 773 37.80 -17.55 -22.32
CA MET A 773 37.96 -18.92 -21.81
C MET A 773 38.14 -19.95 -22.94
N GLU A 774 37.44 -19.83 -24.06
CA GLU A 774 37.62 -20.72 -25.21
C GLU A 774 38.98 -20.52 -25.90
N LEU A 775 39.41 -19.27 -26.07
CA LEU A 775 40.75 -18.96 -26.59
C LEU A 775 41.85 -19.54 -25.69
N ARG A 776 41.67 -19.48 -24.36
CA ARG A 776 42.60 -20.11 -23.40
C ARG A 776 42.65 -21.62 -23.59
N ARG A 777 41.50 -22.29 -23.77
CA ARG A 777 41.47 -23.73 -24.07
C ARG A 777 42.18 -24.06 -25.38
N GLY A 778 42.04 -23.20 -26.39
CA GLY A 778 42.76 -23.27 -27.66
C GLY A 778 44.24 -22.85 -27.60
N GLN A 779 44.79 -22.56 -26.41
CA GLN A 779 46.17 -22.09 -26.19
C GLN A 779 46.50 -20.72 -26.82
N GLU A 780 45.51 -19.93 -27.20
CA GLU A 780 45.68 -18.56 -27.73
C GLU A 780 45.76 -17.53 -26.59
N LEU A 781 46.76 -17.66 -25.71
CA LEU A 781 46.81 -16.96 -24.42
C LEU A 781 46.80 -15.43 -24.53
N VAL A 782 47.49 -14.84 -25.51
CA VAL A 782 47.52 -13.38 -25.70
C VAL A 782 46.13 -12.82 -26.05
N ALA A 783 45.43 -13.49 -26.96
CA ALA A 783 44.07 -13.11 -27.33
C ALA A 783 43.10 -13.35 -26.17
N ALA A 784 43.23 -14.49 -25.46
CA ALA A 784 42.43 -14.81 -24.29
C ALA A 784 42.55 -13.71 -23.21
N ARG A 785 43.78 -13.29 -22.88
CA ARG A 785 44.05 -12.23 -21.90
C ARG A 785 43.34 -10.93 -22.23
N ARG A 786 43.41 -10.47 -23.48
CA ARG A 786 42.73 -9.25 -23.93
C ARG A 786 41.23 -9.27 -23.62
N HIS A 787 40.56 -10.37 -23.94
CA HIS A 787 39.11 -10.49 -23.72
C HIS A 787 38.74 -10.67 -22.25
N LEU A 788 39.52 -11.44 -21.50
CA LEU A 788 39.28 -11.64 -20.07
C LEU A 788 39.59 -10.37 -19.24
N GLU A 789 40.62 -9.59 -19.61
CA GLU A 789 40.94 -8.29 -18.98
C GLU A 789 39.81 -7.28 -19.21
N ALA A 790 39.29 -7.21 -20.44
CA ALA A 790 38.13 -6.37 -20.76
C ALA A 790 36.88 -6.79 -19.97
N ALA A 791 36.55 -8.07 -19.97
CA ALA A 791 35.39 -8.58 -19.24
C ALA A 791 35.51 -8.34 -17.72
N ARG A 792 36.69 -8.60 -17.12
CA ARG A 792 36.94 -8.32 -15.70
C ARG A 792 36.75 -6.84 -15.39
N SER A 793 37.31 -5.94 -16.20
CA SER A 793 37.17 -4.50 -16.00
C SER A 793 35.70 -4.07 -16.01
N THR A 794 34.90 -4.60 -16.94
CA THR A 794 33.45 -4.31 -16.98
C THR A 794 32.70 -4.88 -15.78
N PHE A 795 33.03 -6.10 -15.35
CA PHE A 795 32.41 -6.67 -14.14
C PHE A 795 32.76 -5.88 -12.88
N GLU A 796 34.00 -5.38 -12.76
CA GLU A 796 34.42 -4.51 -11.66
C GLU A 796 33.67 -3.18 -11.66
N SER A 797 33.51 -2.53 -12.82
CA SER A 797 32.77 -1.27 -12.91
C SER A 797 31.29 -1.41 -12.56
N LEU A 798 30.68 -2.56 -12.84
CA LEU A 798 29.29 -2.87 -12.47
C LEU A 798 29.14 -3.29 -11.00
N GLY A 799 30.24 -3.64 -10.31
CA GLY A 799 30.21 -4.27 -8.99
C GLY A 799 29.79 -5.74 -9.02
N ALA A 800 29.91 -6.41 -10.17
CA ALA A 800 29.61 -7.83 -10.36
C ALA A 800 30.71 -8.72 -9.75
N THR A 801 30.85 -8.71 -8.43
CA THR A 801 32.03 -9.23 -7.71
C THR A 801 32.36 -10.68 -8.03
N SER A 802 31.36 -11.58 -8.03
CA SER A 802 31.55 -13.00 -8.36
C SER A 802 32.00 -13.20 -9.81
N TRP A 803 31.45 -12.43 -10.75
CA TRP A 803 31.83 -12.49 -12.16
C TRP A 803 33.24 -11.93 -12.40
N ALA A 804 33.61 -10.84 -11.72
CA ALA A 804 34.95 -10.28 -11.75
C ALA A 804 36.00 -11.26 -11.21
N ALA A 805 35.72 -11.88 -10.05
CA ALA A 805 36.59 -12.89 -9.46
C ALA A 805 36.77 -14.10 -10.39
N ARG A 806 35.71 -14.52 -11.08
CA ARG A 806 35.77 -15.57 -12.09
C ARG A 806 36.64 -15.19 -13.28
N ALA A 807 36.45 -14.00 -13.85
CA ALA A 807 37.27 -13.51 -14.96
C ALA A 807 38.75 -13.39 -14.54
N GLN A 808 39.01 -12.96 -13.30
CA GLN A 808 40.37 -12.92 -12.74
C GLN A 808 40.99 -14.32 -12.62
N ALA A 809 40.24 -15.31 -12.12
CA ALA A 809 40.75 -16.68 -12.02
C ALA A 809 41.12 -17.26 -13.41
N GLU A 810 40.33 -16.96 -14.43
CA GLU A 810 40.64 -17.33 -15.82
C GLU A 810 41.85 -16.58 -16.37
N LEU A 811 42.04 -15.30 -16.00
CA LEU A 811 43.23 -14.51 -16.33
C LEU A 811 44.49 -15.07 -15.69
N ASP A 812 44.44 -15.43 -14.42
CA ASP A 812 45.58 -16.00 -13.70
C ASP A 812 46.01 -17.32 -14.36
N ALA A 813 45.04 -18.09 -14.85
CA ALA A 813 45.27 -19.33 -15.60
C ALA A 813 45.85 -19.12 -17.03
N THR A 814 45.98 -17.87 -17.51
CA THR A 814 46.70 -17.55 -18.75
C THR A 814 48.17 -17.16 -18.52
N ALA A 815 48.57 -16.92 -17.27
CA ALA A 815 49.95 -16.58 -16.97
C ALA A 815 50.83 -17.78 -17.38
N PRO A 816 51.97 -17.55 -18.07
CA PRO A 816 52.93 -18.61 -18.26
C PRO A 816 53.30 -19.12 -16.87
N THR A 817 53.24 -20.45 -16.67
CA THR A 817 53.80 -21.08 -15.48
C THR A 817 55.22 -20.55 -15.35
N ARG A 818 55.43 -19.62 -14.40
CA ARG A 818 56.77 -19.43 -13.86
C ARG A 818 57.18 -20.84 -13.47
N ASN A 819 58.23 -21.35 -14.09
CA ASN A 819 59.05 -22.39 -13.48
C ASN A 819 59.53 -21.77 -12.17
N VAL A 820 58.68 -21.87 -11.15
CA VAL A 820 59.07 -21.73 -9.76
C VAL A 820 59.94 -22.95 -9.56
N SER A 821 61.24 -22.71 -9.63
CA SER A 821 62.25 -23.51 -8.95
C SER A 821 61.64 -24.01 -7.65
N VAL A 822 61.74 -25.32 -7.43
CA VAL A 822 61.40 -26.03 -6.19
C VAL A 822 61.69 -25.17 -4.96
N ASP A 823 60.68 -24.44 -4.51
CA ASP A 823 60.59 -23.85 -3.18
C ASP A 823 59.34 -24.48 -2.55
N GLU A 824 59.54 -24.98 -1.34
CA GLU A 824 58.76 -26.00 -0.66
C GLU A 824 57.24 -25.71 -0.59
N PRO A 825 56.38 -26.75 -0.60
CA PRO A 825 54.94 -26.57 -0.66
C PRO A 825 54.38 -26.03 0.67
N ALA A 826 53.93 -24.77 0.65
CA ALA A 826 53.13 -24.19 1.71
C ALA A 826 51.87 -25.03 1.99
N LEU A 827 51.48 -25.14 3.26
CA LEU A 827 50.27 -25.86 3.67
C LEU A 827 49.01 -25.22 3.07
N THR A 828 48.11 -26.06 2.55
CA THR A 828 46.77 -25.63 2.11
C THR A 828 45.96 -25.07 3.29
N ALA A 829 44.91 -24.29 3.03
CA ALA A 829 44.05 -23.73 4.09
C ALA A 829 43.44 -24.82 4.99
N TYR A 830 43.07 -25.96 4.41
CA TYR A 830 42.54 -27.11 5.14
C TYR A 830 43.61 -27.81 6.00
N GLU A 831 44.82 -27.99 5.46
CA GLU A 831 45.97 -28.53 6.21
C GLU A 831 46.39 -27.61 7.35
N ARG A 832 46.38 -26.29 7.16
CA ARG A 832 46.61 -25.29 8.22
C ARG A 832 45.57 -25.38 9.34
N ARG A 833 44.29 -25.59 8.99
CA ARG A 833 43.20 -25.77 9.96
C ARG A 833 43.43 -27.02 10.81
N ILE A 834 43.76 -28.15 10.18
CA ILE A 834 44.12 -29.40 10.88
C ILE A 834 45.35 -29.21 11.76
N ALA A 835 46.42 -28.59 11.25
CA ALA A 835 47.64 -28.36 11.99
C ALA A 835 47.45 -27.43 13.20
N SER A 836 46.62 -26.38 13.07
CA SER A 836 46.23 -25.48 14.18
C SER A 836 45.44 -26.20 15.28
N MET A 837 44.50 -27.08 14.91
CA MET A 837 43.75 -27.87 15.90
C MET A 837 44.65 -28.88 16.63
N VAL A 838 45.59 -29.49 15.92
CA VAL A 838 46.52 -30.46 16.54
C VAL A 838 47.55 -29.76 17.43
N THR A 839 48.03 -28.57 17.06
CA THR A 839 48.96 -27.77 17.87
C THR A 839 48.32 -27.11 19.08
N SER A 840 47.00 -26.93 19.09
CA SER A 840 46.22 -26.53 20.27
C SER A 840 45.88 -27.69 21.23
N GLY A 841 46.41 -28.90 20.97
CA GLY A 841 46.37 -30.03 21.90
C GLY A 841 45.27 -31.07 21.62
N LEU A 842 44.48 -30.90 20.56
CA LEU A 842 43.44 -31.88 20.22
C LEU A 842 44.05 -33.19 19.69
N SER A 843 43.44 -34.31 20.06
CA SER A 843 43.73 -35.63 19.52
C SER A 843 43.17 -35.79 18.10
N ASN A 844 43.68 -36.76 17.34
CA ASN A 844 43.18 -37.04 15.98
C ASN A 844 41.68 -37.39 15.96
N LYS A 845 41.16 -37.95 17.06
CA LYS A 845 39.74 -38.30 17.19
C LYS A 845 38.88 -37.05 17.40
N GLU A 846 39.32 -36.11 18.23
CA GLU A 846 38.59 -34.85 18.47
C GLU A 846 38.66 -33.89 17.28
N VAL A 847 39.77 -33.92 16.51
CA VAL A 847 39.88 -33.19 15.24
C VAL A 847 38.95 -33.79 14.19
N ALA A 848 38.86 -35.12 14.14
CA ALA A 848 37.95 -35.84 13.26
C ALA A 848 36.48 -35.51 13.54
N GLU A 849 36.07 -35.52 14.82
CA GLU A 849 34.70 -35.15 15.24
C GLU A 849 34.37 -33.69 14.90
N ARG A 850 35.32 -32.75 15.02
CA ARG A 850 35.09 -31.34 14.67
C ARG A 850 35.04 -31.04 13.18
N LEU A 851 35.64 -31.90 12.35
CA LEU A 851 35.70 -31.75 10.91
C LEU A 851 34.79 -32.73 10.15
N ASP A 852 34.01 -33.54 10.87
CA ASP A 852 33.17 -34.61 10.34
C ASP A 852 33.90 -35.55 9.37
N ILE A 853 35.10 -36.00 9.76
CA ILE A 853 35.94 -36.92 8.98
C ILE A 853 36.46 -38.07 9.85
N SER A 854 36.94 -39.16 9.23
CA SER A 854 37.58 -40.25 9.96
C SER A 854 38.91 -39.83 10.61
N HIS A 855 39.19 -40.34 11.82
CA HIS A 855 40.48 -40.16 12.50
C HIS A 855 41.68 -40.65 11.65
N ARG A 856 41.45 -41.61 10.74
CA ARG A 856 42.46 -42.10 9.79
C ARG A 856 42.77 -41.07 8.70
N THR A 857 41.75 -40.30 8.28
CA THR A 857 41.90 -39.18 7.34
C THR A 857 42.71 -38.04 7.97
N VAL A 858 42.44 -37.70 9.23
CA VAL A 858 43.27 -36.75 10.00
C VAL A 858 44.73 -37.22 10.09
N GLY A 859 44.96 -38.51 10.35
CA GLY A 859 46.30 -39.10 10.34
C GLY A 859 47.02 -38.98 9.00
N ASN A 860 46.31 -39.23 7.89
CA ASN A 860 46.86 -39.06 6.54
C ASN A 860 47.18 -37.60 6.20
N HIS A 861 46.33 -36.66 6.64
CA HIS A 861 46.63 -35.24 6.49
C HIS A 861 47.84 -34.82 7.32
N LEU A 862 47.97 -35.29 8.57
CA LEU A 862 49.14 -35.01 9.40
C LEU A 862 50.42 -35.58 8.82
N TYR A 863 50.40 -36.79 8.27
CA TYR A 863 51.56 -37.37 7.58
C TYR A 863 52.02 -36.49 6.41
N ARG A 864 51.08 -35.97 5.62
CA ARG A 864 51.38 -35.03 4.52
C ARG A 864 51.88 -33.68 5.03
N ILE A 865 51.28 -33.15 6.12
CA ILE A 865 51.71 -31.89 6.76
C ILE A 865 53.15 -32.03 7.27
N TYR A 866 53.48 -33.14 7.92
CA TYR A 866 54.83 -33.45 8.40
C TYR A 866 55.84 -33.53 7.26
N ALA A 867 55.50 -34.25 6.19
CA ALA A 867 56.35 -34.34 5.00
C ALA A 867 56.53 -32.98 4.31
N LYS A 868 55.50 -32.12 4.28
CA LYS A 868 55.57 -30.78 3.69
C LYS A 868 56.38 -29.78 4.52
N LEU A 869 56.36 -29.91 5.84
CA LEU A 869 57.06 -29.02 6.76
C LEU A 869 58.42 -29.56 7.24
N GLY A 870 58.81 -30.77 6.81
CA GLY A 870 60.08 -31.39 7.24
C GLY A 870 60.14 -31.75 8.73
N VAL A 871 58.99 -31.94 9.39
CA VAL A 871 58.90 -32.23 10.83
C VAL A 871 58.51 -33.68 11.08
N ALA A 872 59.03 -34.30 12.14
CA ALA A 872 58.77 -35.69 12.49
C ALA A 872 57.78 -35.87 13.65
N SER A 873 57.46 -34.80 14.38
CA SER A 873 56.65 -34.87 15.60
C SER A 873 55.62 -33.75 15.74
N ARG A 874 54.59 -33.98 16.56
CA ARG A 874 53.59 -32.95 16.92
C ARG A 874 54.21 -31.74 17.63
N VAL A 875 55.31 -31.96 18.36
CA VAL A 875 56.04 -30.91 19.06
C VAL A 875 56.77 -30.03 18.03
N GLU A 876 57.48 -30.64 17.09
CA GLU A 876 58.14 -29.93 15.99
C GLU A 876 57.14 -29.21 15.07
N LEU A 877 55.94 -29.77 14.85
CA LEU A 877 54.88 -29.09 14.10
C LEU A 877 54.45 -27.77 14.76
N ARG A 878 54.39 -27.74 16.10
CA ARG A 878 54.05 -26.53 16.86
C ARG A 878 55.14 -25.47 16.70
N ASP A 879 56.40 -25.88 16.77
CA ASP A 879 57.55 -24.99 16.67
C ASP A 879 57.71 -24.46 15.23
N ALA A 880 57.47 -25.30 14.21
CA ALA A 880 57.47 -24.91 12.80
C ALA A 880 56.35 -23.92 12.44
N LEU A 881 55.16 -24.05 13.02
CA LEU A 881 54.07 -23.09 12.82
C LEU A 881 54.26 -21.79 13.61
N ALA A 882 55.02 -21.81 14.72
CA ALA A 882 55.38 -20.61 15.46
C ALA A 882 56.46 -19.79 14.75
N ALA A 883 57.36 -20.43 14.01
CA ALA A 883 58.39 -19.77 13.19
C ALA A 883 57.85 -19.21 11.85
N SER A 884 56.62 -19.55 11.47
CA SER A 884 55.96 -19.14 10.22
C SER A 884 54.92 -18.01 10.41
N ARG A 885 54.87 -17.42 11.61
CA ARG A 885 54.16 -16.16 11.91
C ARG A 885 55.13 -14.99 11.87
#